data_AF-A0A938CKQ9-F1
#
_entry.id   AF-A0A938CKQ9-F1
#
_cell.length_a   1.000
_cell.length_b   1.000
_cell.length_c   1.000
_cell.angle_alpha   90.00
_cell.angle_beta   90.00
_cell.angle_gamma   90.00
#
_symmetry.space_group_name_H-M   'P 1'
#
loop_
_entity.id
_entity.type
_entity.pdbx_description
1 polymer ?
#
loop_
_entity_poly.entity_id
_entity_poly.type
_entity_poly.pdbx_seq_one_letter_code
_entity_poly.pdbx_strand_id
1 'polypeptide(L)'
;MMALAWSGIWALFLPAPTLSAPFEGSPQGYTLVAEDDCGDPDASSHVTRGQTYVFSPSMVTGPLEDRDIIFDNDFCVLRYEGLLPEALYKVDVVYVSEVADSRRQSLEANGLLVHDTLPIPGRVPGRFLYDLPPEAHIGGKPVELKFARQGGANAVVSYVRIWSTDPRPLPGKQALWAPNGPIEKDWLKQDRLRGKPRFAQWEDPVAEVRDGVVPCINEQLERGRRMLADFERLNAEGLSASRAELADLTARRDALLAEGDVSPQAWLSVYRDVRWAVRRLAFRNPLLASDGLLFVRRHHAHAMHQCARRLGTFTLPGGDICLLRELRADGKAEVTRLTDGRFPRGTFGRPDLSFDGTRLVFGFAPEREAGEIRMDYGGISEQTAPLYAEHQVGPCREFQVWEMGVTGGPAPRRLTEGPSENSDPLYLPDGRIAFMSHRPGGLVQCGDWALAYCVFTMNPDGTEARQITVSKDGEWDPFLLADGTIGFTRWEYVMKFWSPIQMLWSVRPDGTDPRLIYGSELAKTYAYPLNYASARPVPGTSKLACIGSAHHNTGAGPLCLVDLAIGPNDADGLERVTPVRYVETPDQQPDAGWYDCPHPLNENYYLLSYSFSPSETETTGYALYLFDTYGGKELVYRDEELSALFPVLLRPRERPGPLPPLTDGTGGECGEFLVQDVHEGLAPEARGAARYLQIIEAHERHIHTSPYAIEVGPDSGFETKTVLGTVPVEPDGSAAFRVPAGKSVFFTVLDQDHRALHTMRSVTNLQAGERTACVGCHEGNRRAVPANRPTRAMLREPSDIEPPPWGIRPMEFATVVQPVLDRNCIGCHDGSSEDRHAFDLTDRQSRPWMGVPLPVSYYNLREHVRHAPIFQYFLAPGSFGSRVSPVTQLLQAGHYDVALAPEEWRALCAWIDCNAPGLGDYEVASYATRDRRRQAERATLIEARGDSIEVRRRALAEGLPPGERLLCYLDCGPRLEDGQADEVLIREVAGFPYRYGAGPDVTEPWYDDLSFE
;
A
#
# COMPACT_ATOMS: atom_id res chain seq x y z
N MET A 1 18.27 11.16 -11.30
CA MET A 1 18.07 11.12 -9.83
C MET A 1 17.20 9.95 -9.36
N MET A 2 16.36 9.30 -10.19
CA MET A 2 15.54 8.13 -9.81
C MET A 2 16.26 6.78 -9.68
N ALA A 3 17.47 6.60 -10.23
CA ALA A 3 18.15 5.30 -10.22
C ALA A 3 18.96 4.98 -8.94
N LEU A 4 19.14 5.95 -8.03
CA LEU A 4 20.02 5.81 -6.86
C LEU A 4 19.31 5.36 -5.56
N ALA A 5 17.98 5.28 -5.55
CA ALA A 5 17.22 4.93 -4.34
C ALA A 5 16.96 3.41 -4.18
N TRP A 6 17.19 2.60 -5.22
CA TRP A 6 16.70 1.20 -5.26
C TRP A 6 17.77 0.13 -4.97
N SER A 7 19.05 0.49 -4.92
CA SER A 7 20.14 -0.50 -4.76
C SER A 7 20.56 -0.79 -3.30
N GLY A 8 19.98 -0.09 -2.32
CA GLY A 8 20.41 -0.17 -0.91
C GLY A 8 19.75 -1.24 -0.03
N ILE A 9 18.76 -2.00 -0.53
CA ILE A 9 17.83 -2.76 0.32
C ILE A 9 18.16 -4.27 0.44
N TRP A 10 19.16 -4.78 -0.28
CA TRP A 10 19.24 -6.24 -0.56
C TRP A 10 20.25 -7.06 0.25
N ALA A 11 20.91 -6.54 1.29
CA ALA A 11 22.08 -7.22 1.90
C ALA A 11 21.92 -7.76 3.34
N LEU A 12 20.71 -7.95 3.89
CA LEU A 12 20.52 -8.28 5.32
C LEU A 12 19.61 -9.47 5.64
N PHE A 13 19.77 -10.65 5.02
CA PHE A 13 18.99 -11.83 5.48
C PHE A 13 19.71 -13.18 5.31
N LEU A 14 20.00 -13.83 6.45
CA LEU A 14 20.20 -15.28 6.65
C LEU A 14 20.01 -15.58 8.15
N PRO A 15 19.14 -16.51 8.62
CA PRO A 15 19.10 -16.98 10.00
C PRO A 15 19.79 -18.33 10.18
N ALA A 16 20.47 -18.52 11.32
CA ALA A 16 20.78 -19.85 11.87
C ALA A 16 20.24 -19.91 13.32
N PRO A 17 19.75 -21.08 13.79
CA PRO A 17 18.85 -21.15 14.93
C PRO A 17 19.53 -21.53 16.26
N THR A 18 18.78 -21.30 17.35
CA THR A 18 18.72 -22.00 18.64
C THR A 18 19.43 -21.46 19.90
N LEU A 19 18.62 -21.57 20.98
CA LEU A 19 18.90 -21.64 22.42
C LEU A 19 19.00 -20.33 23.22
N SER A 20 17.82 -19.87 23.66
CA SER A 20 17.65 -19.03 24.85
C SER A 20 17.90 -19.87 26.12
N ALA A 21 18.92 -19.52 26.89
CA ALA A 21 18.97 -19.85 28.32
C ALA A 21 18.32 -18.69 29.11
N PRO A 22 17.64 -18.96 30.24
CA PRO A 22 16.90 -17.95 31.00
C PRO A 22 17.82 -16.94 31.70
N PHE A 23 17.32 -15.72 31.86
CA PHE A 23 17.95 -14.66 32.66
C PHE A 23 18.00 -15.08 34.15
N GLU A 24 19.17 -15.42 34.69
CA GLU A 24 19.35 -15.56 36.13
C GLU A 24 19.34 -14.18 36.83
N GLY A 25 18.78 -14.11 38.04
CA GLY A 25 18.42 -12.87 38.75
C GLY A 25 19.58 -11.99 39.26
N SER A 26 19.34 -11.21 40.31
CA SER A 26 20.33 -10.29 40.90
C SER A 26 21.55 -11.03 41.48
N PRO A 27 22.77 -10.46 41.43
CA PRO A 27 23.94 -11.06 42.05
C PRO A 27 23.76 -11.20 43.56
N GLN A 28 24.02 -12.39 44.12
CA GLN A 28 23.81 -12.65 45.54
C GLN A 28 24.69 -11.74 46.41
N GLY A 29 24.08 -11.03 47.37
CA GLY A 29 24.78 -10.10 48.27
C GLY A 29 25.02 -8.70 47.70
N TYR A 30 24.49 -8.38 46.52
CA TYR A 30 24.58 -7.04 45.91
C TYR A 30 23.19 -6.44 45.70
N THR A 31 23.09 -5.12 45.77
CA THR A 31 21.87 -4.32 45.54
C THR A 31 22.05 -3.45 44.30
N LEU A 32 21.00 -3.27 43.50
CA LEU A 32 21.03 -2.39 42.33
C LEU A 32 21.14 -0.94 42.79
N VAL A 33 22.14 -0.21 42.29
CA VAL A 33 22.40 1.20 42.68
C VAL A 33 22.41 2.18 41.51
N ALA A 34 22.53 1.68 40.27
CA ALA A 34 22.30 2.46 39.05
C ALA A 34 21.86 1.55 37.90
N GLU A 35 21.12 2.13 36.96
CA GLU A 35 20.60 1.46 35.77
C GLU A 35 20.47 2.47 34.63
N ASP A 36 20.97 2.09 33.45
CA ASP A 36 21.03 2.92 32.26
C ASP A 36 20.61 2.07 31.04
N ASP A 37 19.49 2.45 30.40
CA ASP A 37 19.05 1.91 29.12
C ASP A 37 19.69 2.73 28.00
N CYS A 38 20.78 2.23 27.42
CA CYS A 38 21.61 2.95 26.47
C CYS A 38 20.91 3.21 25.11
N GLY A 39 19.67 2.76 24.94
CA GLY A 39 18.78 3.09 23.82
C GLY A 39 17.61 4.00 24.17
N ASP A 40 17.46 4.42 25.43
CA ASP A 40 16.39 5.30 25.91
C ASP A 40 16.91 6.73 26.15
N PRO A 41 16.60 7.72 25.27
CA PRO A 41 17.14 9.08 25.36
C PRO A 41 16.70 9.86 26.62
N ASP A 42 15.73 9.35 27.41
CA ASP A 42 15.19 10.01 28.60
C ASP A 42 15.10 9.07 29.84
N ALA A 43 15.85 7.96 29.86
CA ALA A 43 16.21 7.38 31.15
C ALA A 43 17.06 8.43 31.90
N SER A 44 16.74 8.72 33.16
CA SER A 44 17.62 9.56 33.98
C SER A 44 18.90 8.77 34.21
N SER A 45 19.86 8.94 33.31
CA SER A 45 21.10 8.22 33.41
C SER A 45 21.79 8.63 34.71
N HIS A 46 22.44 7.68 35.40
CA HIS A 46 23.28 8.00 36.56
C HIS A 46 24.62 8.61 36.11
N VAL A 47 24.58 9.26 34.94
CA VAL A 47 25.66 9.75 34.11
C VAL A 47 25.51 11.27 34.01
N THR A 48 26.60 12.00 34.17
CA THR A 48 26.63 13.47 34.20
C THR A 48 26.19 14.08 32.85
N ARG A 49 25.58 15.29 32.84
CA ARG A 49 24.87 15.91 31.68
C ARG A 49 25.61 17.09 30.96
N GLY A 50 25.38 17.28 29.64
CA GLY A 50 26.26 17.95 28.65
C GLY A 50 25.90 17.55 27.18
N GLN A 51 25.34 18.48 26.40
CA GLN A 51 24.57 18.16 25.17
C GLN A 51 25.33 17.49 23.99
N THR A 52 24.72 16.39 23.50
CA THR A 52 24.62 15.79 22.12
C THR A 52 25.45 14.56 21.68
N TYR A 53 24.73 13.64 21.01
CA TYR A 53 25.11 12.49 20.16
C TYR A 53 25.97 12.90 18.92
N VAL A 54 26.90 12.07 18.44
CA VAL A 54 27.84 12.43 17.34
C VAL A 54 27.69 11.55 16.09
N PHE A 55 27.61 12.19 14.92
CA PHE A 55 27.96 11.60 13.62
C PHE A 55 29.04 12.46 12.92
N SER A 56 30.20 11.86 12.62
CA SER A 56 31.36 12.33 11.82
C SER A 56 32.46 13.24 12.46
N PRO A 57 33.77 12.95 12.25
CA PRO A 57 34.92 13.71 12.80
C PRO A 57 35.21 15.12 12.21
N SER A 58 34.50 15.59 11.18
CA SER A 58 34.83 16.83 10.47
C SER A 58 34.20 18.12 11.05
N MET A 59 33.54 18.08 12.21
CA MET A 59 32.77 19.23 12.76
C MET A 59 33.07 19.65 14.22
N VAL A 60 34.31 19.55 14.73
CA VAL A 60 34.58 19.85 16.17
C VAL A 60 35.70 20.89 16.41
N THR A 61 35.47 21.84 17.33
CA THR A 61 36.45 22.85 17.83
C THR A 61 36.41 23.05 19.37
N GLY A 62 36.46 21.98 20.20
CA GLY A 62 36.57 22.12 21.67
C GLY A 62 36.95 20.83 22.48
N PRO A 63 37.31 20.95 23.79
CA PRO A 63 37.88 19.87 24.64
C PRO A 63 36.92 18.71 25.03
N LEU A 64 37.48 17.66 25.65
CA LEU A 64 36.85 16.35 25.92
C LEU A 64 36.16 16.20 27.29
N GLU A 65 36.50 17.04 28.27
CA GLU A 65 36.19 16.85 29.69
C GLU A 65 34.74 17.24 30.11
N ASP A 66 33.89 17.61 29.16
CA ASP A 66 32.56 18.20 29.41
C ASP A 66 31.36 17.42 28.75
N ARG A 67 31.31 16.06 28.72
CA ARG A 67 30.34 15.26 27.91
C ARG A 67 29.65 14.06 28.64
N ASP A 68 28.48 13.60 28.16
CA ASP A 68 27.53 12.69 28.88
C ASP A 68 27.73 11.19 28.66
N ILE A 69 27.39 10.72 27.48
CA ILE A 69 27.79 9.40 26.99
C ILE A 69 28.49 9.69 25.69
N ILE A 70 29.73 9.22 25.56
CA ILE A 70 30.53 9.51 24.38
C ILE A 70 30.34 8.34 23.41
N PHE A 71 29.53 8.54 22.37
CA PHE A 71 29.38 7.60 21.27
C PHE A 71 30.30 7.98 20.10
N ASP A 72 31.05 6.99 19.64
CA ASP A 72 31.83 7.01 18.40
C ASP A 72 31.61 5.67 17.67
N ASN A 73 31.93 5.60 16.39
CA ASN A 73 31.94 4.33 15.67
C ASN A 73 32.89 3.32 16.34
N ASP A 74 33.97 3.77 16.95
CA ASP A 74 34.97 2.90 17.55
C ASP A 74 34.77 2.66 19.05
N PHE A 75 33.94 3.42 19.76
CA PHE A 75 33.71 3.20 21.20
C PHE A 75 32.45 3.87 21.76
N CYS A 76 32.01 3.41 22.94
CA CYS A 76 31.04 4.07 23.81
C CYS A 76 31.63 4.26 25.21
N VAL A 77 31.50 5.43 25.84
CA VAL A 77 31.97 5.70 27.22
C VAL A 77 30.81 6.14 28.11
N LEU A 78 30.65 5.48 29.26
CA LEU A 78 29.72 5.84 30.34
C LEU A 78 30.50 6.19 31.60
N ARG A 79 30.16 7.31 32.26
CA ARG A 79 30.84 7.77 33.48
C ARG A 79 29.91 7.77 34.69
N TYR A 80 30.39 7.21 35.80
CA TYR A 80 29.67 7.09 37.07
C TYR A 80 30.45 7.78 38.19
N GLU A 81 29.79 8.62 38.97
CA GLU A 81 30.41 9.33 40.11
C GLU A 81 29.87 8.85 41.45
N GLY A 82 30.53 9.22 42.55
CA GLY A 82 30.05 8.95 43.92
C GLY A 82 30.09 7.48 44.35
N LEU A 83 30.93 6.66 43.71
CA LEU A 83 31.20 5.30 44.18
C LEU A 83 31.94 5.34 45.53
N LEU A 84 31.61 4.38 46.39
CA LEU A 84 32.13 4.28 47.75
C LEU A 84 33.44 3.48 47.74
N PRO A 85 34.53 4.02 48.32
CA PRO A 85 35.84 3.35 48.35
C PRO A 85 35.81 1.93 48.94
N GLU A 86 34.93 1.71 49.91
CA GLU A 86 34.78 0.47 50.67
C GLU A 86 33.79 -0.54 50.07
N ALA A 87 33.01 -0.14 49.06
CA ALA A 87 32.03 -1.01 48.42
C ALA A 87 32.61 -1.77 47.23
N LEU A 88 32.14 -3.00 47.01
CA LEU A 88 32.41 -3.75 45.80
C LEU A 88 31.29 -3.51 44.80
N TYR A 89 31.64 -3.44 43.52
CA TYR A 89 30.70 -3.17 42.45
C TYR A 89 30.76 -4.27 41.39
N LYS A 90 29.58 -4.64 40.86
CA LYS A 90 29.45 -5.45 39.65
C LYS A 90 28.76 -4.63 38.57
N VAL A 91 29.24 -4.76 37.35
CA VAL A 91 28.60 -4.21 36.16
C VAL A 91 27.88 -5.33 35.41
N ASP A 92 26.61 -5.13 35.14
CA ASP A 92 25.72 -6.02 34.42
C ASP A 92 25.38 -5.35 33.08
N VAL A 93 25.89 -5.92 31.99
CA VAL A 93 25.81 -5.34 30.65
C VAL A 93 24.97 -6.23 29.76
N VAL A 94 24.02 -5.63 29.05
CA VAL A 94 23.32 -6.28 27.94
C VAL A 94 23.86 -5.74 26.63
N TYR A 95 24.35 -6.66 25.80
CA TYR A 95 24.67 -6.37 24.42
C TYR A 95 23.66 -7.01 23.49
N VAL A 96 23.20 -6.25 22.50
CA VAL A 96 22.55 -6.81 21.30
C VAL A 96 23.13 -6.15 20.06
N SER A 97 23.36 -6.95 19.02
CA SER A 97 23.76 -6.50 17.69
C SER A 97 22.73 -6.93 16.67
N GLU A 98 22.62 -6.21 15.58
CA GLU A 98 21.67 -6.45 14.48
C GLU A 98 22.09 -7.66 13.63
N VAL A 99 23.40 -7.98 13.65
CA VAL A 99 24.03 -9.04 12.85
C VAL A 99 24.79 -9.98 13.79
N ALA A 100 24.54 -11.30 13.67
CA ALA A 100 25.28 -12.33 14.39
C ALA A 100 26.76 -12.36 13.94
N ASP A 101 27.66 -12.42 14.91
CA ASP A 101 29.08 -12.77 14.74
C ASP A 101 30.01 -11.75 14.05
N SER A 102 29.55 -10.51 13.83
CA SER A 102 30.39 -9.47 13.20
C SER A 102 31.12 -8.59 14.20
N ARG A 103 30.49 -8.17 15.30
CA ARG A 103 31.02 -7.19 16.26
C ARG A 103 31.82 -7.88 17.37
N ARG A 104 32.98 -7.32 17.68
CA ARG A 104 33.82 -7.70 18.81
C ARG A 104 34.17 -6.45 19.59
N GLN A 105 34.06 -6.48 20.91
CA GLN A 105 34.33 -5.31 21.75
C GLN A 105 35.08 -5.67 23.04
N SER A 106 35.81 -4.70 23.57
CA SER A 106 36.35 -4.71 24.93
C SER A 106 35.48 -3.89 25.86
N LEU A 107 35.63 -4.14 27.17
CA LEU A 107 35.15 -3.24 28.22
C LEU A 107 36.31 -2.93 29.16
N GLU A 108 36.54 -1.65 29.39
CA GLU A 108 37.51 -1.14 30.35
C GLU A 108 36.80 -0.27 31.40
N ALA A 109 37.30 -0.27 32.63
CA ALA A 109 36.89 0.64 33.70
C ALA A 109 38.11 1.50 34.07
N ASN A 110 38.08 2.81 33.76
CA ASN A 110 39.23 3.71 33.95
C ASN A 110 40.55 3.20 33.34
N GLY A 111 40.48 2.55 32.18
CA GLY A 111 41.62 1.95 31.49
C GLY A 111 42.10 0.62 32.07
N LEU A 112 41.40 0.07 33.08
CA LEU A 112 41.61 -1.28 33.58
C LEU A 112 40.67 -2.24 32.85
N LEU A 113 41.22 -3.32 32.32
CA LEU A 113 40.46 -4.29 31.54
C LEU A 113 39.42 -5.01 32.40
N VAL A 114 38.15 -4.96 31.98
CA VAL A 114 37.04 -5.73 32.57
C VAL A 114 36.78 -6.98 31.73
N HIS A 115 36.73 -6.83 30.40
CA HIS A 115 36.85 -7.94 29.45
C HIS A 115 37.54 -7.48 28.16
N ASP A 116 38.14 -8.42 27.43
CA ASP A 116 39.07 -8.16 26.33
C ASP A 116 38.40 -8.05 24.96
N THR A 117 38.09 -9.14 24.28
CA THR A 117 37.51 -9.16 22.95
C THR A 117 36.34 -10.11 22.99
N LEU A 118 35.21 -9.58 23.47
CA LEU A 118 33.96 -10.30 23.53
C LEU A 118 33.25 -10.25 22.17
N PRO A 119 32.92 -11.40 21.55
CA PRO A 119 32.00 -11.45 20.42
C PRO A 119 30.61 -11.03 20.89
N ILE A 120 30.08 -9.98 20.28
CA ILE A 120 28.79 -9.42 20.70
C ILE A 120 27.64 -10.27 20.14
N PRO A 121 26.71 -10.72 21.01
CA PRO A 121 25.52 -11.44 20.60
C PRO A 121 24.75 -10.66 19.55
N GLY A 122 24.51 -11.28 18.40
CA GLY A 122 23.64 -10.72 17.38
C GLY A 122 22.26 -11.33 17.44
N ARG A 123 21.23 -10.52 17.19
CA ARG A 123 19.81 -10.82 17.11
C ARG A 123 19.14 -11.30 18.40
N VAL A 124 19.91 -11.84 19.33
CA VAL A 124 19.46 -12.18 20.69
C VAL A 124 20.30 -11.37 21.67
N PRO A 125 19.70 -10.66 22.65
CA PRO A 125 20.45 -9.99 23.68
C PRO A 125 21.24 -11.00 24.52
N GLY A 126 22.53 -10.76 24.72
CA GLY A 126 23.29 -11.48 25.74
C GLY A 126 23.64 -10.56 26.90
N ARG A 127 23.45 -11.10 28.10
CA ARG A 127 23.71 -10.42 29.36
C ARG A 127 25.00 -10.94 29.97
N PHE A 128 25.84 -10.04 30.45
CA PHE A 128 27.15 -10.35 30.99
C PHE A 128 27.38 -9.57 32.29
N LEU A 129 27.80 -10.28 33.32
CA LEU A 129 28.03 -9.72 34.65
C LEU A 129 29.53 -9.78 34.97
N TYR A 130 30.13 -8.63 35.25
CA TYR A 130 31.56 -8.51 35.55
C TYR A 130 31.79 -7.85 36.90
N ASP A 131 32.87 -8.24 37.58
CA ASP A 131 33.37 -7.50 38.74
C ASP A 131 34.09 -6.23 38.26
N LEU A 132 33.79 -5.11 38.90
CA LEU A 132 34.52 -3.87 38.65
C LEU A 132 35.84 -3.91 39.44
N PRO A 133 37.01 -3.71 38.79
CA PRO A 133 38.29 -3.70 39.49
C PRO A 133 38.29 -2.68 40.65
N PRO A 134 38.60 -3.05 41.90
CA PRO A 134 38.66 -2.12 43.03
C PRO A 134 39.47 -0.86 42.74
N GLU A 135 40.57 -1.00 42.01
CA GLU A 135 41.47 0.08 41.62
C GLU A 135 40.82 1.12 40.72
N ALA A 136 39.74 0.77 40.01
CA ALA A 136 38.98 1.69 39.18
C ALA A 136 38.22 2.72 40.04
N HIS A 137 37.78 2.37 41.24
CA HIS A 137 36.92 3.22 42.10
C HIS A 137 37.50 3.54 43.49
N ILE A 138 38.67 3.01 43.85
CA ILE A 138 39.36 3.31 45.12
C ILE A 138 39.54 4.83 45.30
N GLY A 139 39.20 5.32 46.50
CA GLY A 139 39.29 6.73 46.86
C GLY A 139 38.11 7.59 46.38
N GLY A 140 37.03 6.97 45.90
CA GLY A 140 35.83 7.67 45.45
C GLY A 140 35.99 8.28 44.07
N LYS A 141 36.90 7.73 43.26
CA LYS A 141 37.14 8.19 41.89
C LYS A 141 35.91 7.89 41.02
N PRO A 142 35.56 8.79 40.09
CA PRO A 142 34.62 8.47 39.01
C PRO A 142 35.09 7.22 38.27
N VAL A 143 34.15 6.37 37.84
CA VAL A 143 34.43 5.21 37.00
C VAL A 143 33.93 5.47 35.59
N GLU A 144 34.83 5.39 34.63
CA GLU A 144 34.53 5.46 33.20
C GLU A 144 34.55 4.04 32.62
N LEU A 145 33.36 3.55 32.25
CA LEU A 145 33.18 2.32 31.50
C LEU A 145 33.31 2.61 30.00
N LYS A 146 34.39 2.13 29.39
CA LYS A 146 34.66 2.27 27.96
C LYS A 146 34.44 0.95 27.24
N PHE A 147 33.46 0.93 26.36
CA PHE A 147 33.16 -0.13 25.41
C PHE A 147 33.88 0.18 24.11
N ALA A 148 34.92 -0.56 23.74
CA ALA A 148 35.70 -0.24 22.53
C ALA A 148 35.61 -1.35 21.48
N ARG A 149 35.46 -0.97 20.21
CA ARG A 149 35.45 -1.86 19.07
C ARG A 149 36.81 -2.53 18.91
N GLN A 150 36.81 -3.85 18.91
CA GLN A 150 37.97 -4.70 18.63
C GLN A 150 37.89 -5.34 17.23
N GLY A 151 36.69 -5.40 16.65
CA GLY A 151 36.47 -5.88 15.28
C GLY A 151 35.00 -5.78 14.86
N GLY A 152 34.74 -5.76 13.56
CA GLY A 152 33.39 -5.64 13.02
C GLY A 152 32.90 -4.20 12.82
N ALA A 153 31.56 -4.05 12.77
CA ALA A 153 30.87 -2.76 12.75
C ALA A 153 31.06 -2.00 14.10
N ASN A 154 30.40 -0.84 14.24
CA ASN A 154 30.60 0.09 15.36
C ASN A 154 30.50 -0.50 16.79
N ALA A 155 30.96 0.24 17.79
CA ALA A 155 30.74 -0.12 19.19
C ALA A 155 29.25 0.02 19.59
N VAL A 156 28.73 -0.88 20.42
CA VAL A 156 27.33 -0.94 20.88
C VAL A 156 27.22 -1.37 22.33
N VAL A 157 26.26 -0.82 23.05
CA VAL A 157 25.80 -1.28 24.36
C VAL A 157 24.31 -0.97 24.46
N SER A 158 23.52 -1.91 24.96
CA SER A 158 22.06 -1.78 24.99
C SER A 158 21.55 -1.43 26.38
N TYR A 159 22.19 -1.98 27.42
CA TYR A 159 21.79 -1.75 28.80
C TYR A 159 22.97 -1.93 29.75
N VAL A 160 23.04 -1.12 30.80
CA VAL A 160 24.03 -1.24 31.87
C VAL A 160 23.36 -1.11 33.23
N ARG A 161 23.70 -1.99 34.17
CA ARG A 161 23.32 -1.89 35.59
C ARG A 161 24.56 -1.95 36.45
N ILE A 162 24.59 -1.13 37.49
CA ILE A 162 25.63 -1.16 38.53
C ILE A 162 25.03 -1.72 39.81
N TRP A 163 25.61 -2.81 40.30
CA TRP A 163 25.24 -3.47 41.54
C TRP A 163 26.33 -3.23 42.58
N SER A 164 25.95 -3.02 43.85
CA SER A 164 26.90 -2.73 44.93
C SER A 164 26.63 -3.56 46.19
N THR A 165 27.68 -3.85 46.96
CA THR A 165 27.53 -4.38 48.33
C THR A 165 26.98 -3.36 49.31
N ASP A 166 26.90 -2.08 48.92
CA ASP A 166 26.25 -1.00 49.66
C ASP A 166 24.99 -0.54 48.90
N PRO A 167 23.80 -0.53 49.53
CA PRO A 167 22.54 -0.27 48.82
C PRO A 167 22.28 1.21 48.48
N ARG A 168 23.22 2.14 48.77
CA ARG A 168 23.03 3.57 48.47
C ARG A 168 23.09 3.85 46.96
N PRO A 169 22.14 4.60 46.38
CA PRO A 169 22.14 4.96 44.96
C PRO A 169 23.30 5.90 44.60
N LEU A 170 23.77 5.85 43.35
CA LEU A 170 24.80 6.77 42.84
C LEU A 170 24.24 8.21 42.69
N PRO A 171 25.05 9.27 42.87
CA PRO A 171 24.61 10.66 42.66
C PRO A 171 24.22 10.96 41.21
N GLY A 172 23.01 11.49 40.99
CA GLY A 172 22.42 11.89 39.69
C GLY A 172 21.02 12.50 39.86
N LYS A 173 20.36 13.00 38.80
CA LYS A 173 18.95 13.46 38.88
C LYS A 173 18.07 12.26 39.21
N GLN A 174 17.75 12.07 40.49
CA GLN A 174 16.93 10.94 40.93
C GLN A 174 15.51 11.10 40.38
N ALA A 175 15.07 10.16 39.54
CA ALA A 175 13.67 10.05 39.16
C ALA A 175 12.84 9.81 40.41
N LEU A 176 11.86 10.68 40.67
CA LEU A 176 11.04 10.61 41.88
C LEU A 176 9.89 9.60 41.72
N TRP A 177 9.52 9.29 40.48
CA TRP A 177 8.56 8.25 40.17
C TRP A 177 9.27 6.91 39.92
N ALA A 178 9.12 5.98 40.87
CA ALA A 178 9.46 4.58 40.71
C ALA A 178 8.19 3.81 40.29
N PRO A 179 7.96 3.55 38.99
CA PRO A 179 6.71 2.96 38.52
C PRO A 179 6.55 1.52 39.01
N ASN A 180 5.37 1.21 39.58
CA ASN A 180 5.06 -0.12 40.06
C ASN A 180 4.39 -0.97 38.96
N GLY A 181 5.18 -1.81 38.28
CA GLY A 181 4.68 -2.75 37.29
C GLY A 181 4.44 -2.14 35.89
N PRO A 182 3.88 -2.92 34.95
CA PRO A 182 3.82 -2.56 33.53
C PRO A 182 2.92 -1.36 33.23
N ILE A 183 1.85 -1.14 34.00
CA ILE A 183 0.90 -0.03 33.78
C ILE A 183 1.54 1.33 34.05
N GLU A 184 2.20 1.49 35.20
CA GLU A 184 2.84 2.77 35.53
C GLU A 184 4.06 3.04 34.63
N LYS A 185 4.78 2.00 34.23
CA LYS A 185 5.86 2.10 33.23
C LYS A 185 5.33 2.59 31.88
N ASP A 186 4.19 2.06 31.46
CA ASP A 186 3.52 2.47 30.23
C ASP A 186 3.09 3.94 30.27
N TRP A 187 2.45 4.36 31.37
CA TRP A 187 2.09 5.77 31.59
C TRP A 187 3.28 6.71 31.54
N LEU A 188 4.37 6.35 32.23
CA LEU A 188 5.62 7.12 32.20
C LEU A 188 6.14 7.28 30.77
N LYS A 189 6.07 6.21 29.96
CA LYS A 189 6.48 6.25 28.55
C LYS A 189 5.57 7.14 27.70
N GLN A 190 4.26 7.13 27.93
CA GLN A 190 3.33 8.02 27.24
C GLN A 190 3.57 9.49 27.60
N ASP A 191 3.77 9.78 28.88
CA ASP A 191 4.00 11.12 29.39
C ASP A 191 5.33 11.70 28.86
N ARG A 192 6.35 10.85 28.74
CA ARG A 192 7.62 11.20 28.10
C ARG A 192 7.45 11.65 26.65
N LEU A 193 6.69 10.91 25.84
CA LEU A 193 6.42 11.30 24.44
C LEU A 193 5.66 12.62 24.34
N ARG A 194 4.95 13.02 25.41
CA ARG A 194 4.28 14.33 25.51
C ARG A 194 5.18 15.41 26.14
N GLY A 195 6.38 15.04 26.59
CA GLY A 195 7.32 15.89 27.31
C GLY A 195 6.87 16.32 28.72
N LYS A 196 5.77 15.77 29.24
CA LYS A 196 5.12 16.19 30.50
C LYS A 196 4.24 15.07 31.10
N PRO A 197 4.03 15.03 32.43
CA PRO A 197 4.66 15.87 33.46
C PRO A 197 6.06 15.34 33.85
N ARG A 198 6.92 16.22 34.36
CA ARG A 198 8.27 15.84 34.81
C ARG A 198 8.26 15.63 36.33
N PHE A 199 8.59 14.43 36.80
CA PHE A 199 8.73 14.13 38.24
C PHE A 199 10.17 13.74 38.57
N ALA A 200 11.06 14.72 38.46
CA ALA A 200 12.48 14.64 38.79
C ALA A 200 12.88 15.89 39.60
N GLN A 201 14.18 16.11 39.84
CA GLN A 201 14.65 17.37 40.41
C GLN A 201 14.29 18.54 39.47
N TRP A 202 13.56 19.53 40.01
CA TRP A 202 13.11 20.73 39.29
C TRP A 202 14.06 21.90 39.51
N GLU A 203 14.47 22.54 38.42
CA GLU A 203 15.29 23.76 38.46
C GLU A 203 14.45 24.99 38.87
N ASP A 204 13.20 25.05 38.39
CA ASP A 204 12.19 25.99 38.86
C ASP A 204 10.93 25.20 39.29
N PRO A 205 10.83 24.82 40.58
CA PRO A 205 9.70 24.07 41.11
C PRO A 205 8.33 24.74 40.89
N VAL A 206 8.28 26.09 40.94
CA VAL A 206 7.03 26.83 40.78
C VAL A 206 6.56 26.78 39.33
N ALA A 207 7.47 26.97 38.37
CA ALA A 207 7.15 26.88 36.95
C ALA A 207 6.76 25.45 36.54
N GLU A 208 7.46 24.43 37.03
CA GLU A 208 7.14 23.02 36.74
C GLU A 208 5.76 22.61 37.28
N VAL A 209 5.37 23.07 38.48
CA VAL A 209 4.01 22.88 38.99
C VAL A 209 2.98 23.58 38.11
N ARG A 210 3.18 24.88 37.81
CA ARG A 210 2.22 25.71 37.05
C ARG A 210 2.03 25.23 35.61
N ASP A 211 3.12 24.98 34.89
CA ASP A 211 3.11 24.78 33.44
C ASP A 211 3.22 23.29 33.05
N GLY A 212 3.67 22.44 33.96
CA GLY A 212 3.88 21.02 33.76
C GLY A 212 2.82 20.17 34.45
N VAL A 213 2.91 20.06 35.77
CA VAL A 213 2.17 19.05 36.56
C VAL A 213 0.68 19.36 36.66
N VAL A 214 0.30 20.59 37.03
CA VAL A 214 -1.10 20.98 37.21
C VAL A 214 -1.91 20.80 35.92
N PRO A 215 -1.44 21.23 34.73
CA PRO A 215 -2.12 20.94 33.47
C PRO A 215 -2.35 19.43 33.23
N CYS A 216 -1.36 18.57 33.50
CA CYS A 216 -1.50 17.12 33.31
C CYS A 216 -2.53 16.50 34.27
N ILE A 217 -2.56 16.94 35.54
CA ILE A 217 -3.59 16.51 36.49
C ILE A 217 -4.97 16.98 36.03
N ASN A 218 -5.08 18.25 35.58
CA ASN A 218 -6.33 18.82 35.10
C ASN A 218 -6.86 18.09 33.87
N GLU A 219 -6.00 17.73 32.92
CA GLU A 219 -6.33 16.94 31.73
C GLU A 219 -6.92 15.58 32.13
N GLN A 220 -6.29 14.86 33.05
CA GLN A 220 -6.78 13.55 33.51
C GLN A 220 -8.09 13.66 34.30
N LEU A 221 -8.22 14.65 35.19
CA LEU A 221 -9.48 14.90 35.89
C LEU A 221 -10.61 15.24 34.92
N GLU A 222 -10.33 16.05 33.89
CA GLU A 222 -11.31 16.40 32.85
C GLU A 222 -11.68 15.18 31.99
N ARG A 223 -10.70 14.38 31.57
CA ARG A 223 -10.93 13.08 30.92
C ARG A 223 -11.86 12.20 31.76
N GLY A 224 -11.62 12.08 33.06
CA GLY A 224 -12.49 11.35 33.98
C GLY A 224 -13.92 11.91 34.06
N ARG A 225 -14.09 13.23 34.07
CA ARG A 225 -15.43 13.86 34.06
C ARG A 225 -16.18 13.60 32.75
N ARG A 226 -15.49 13.65 31.61
CA ARG A 226 -16.07 13.33 30.30
C ARG A 226 -16.50 11.87 30.19
N MET A 227 -15.67 10.95 30.70
CA MET A 227 -16.03 9.53 30.81
C MET A 227 -17.27 9.32 31.69
N LEU A 228 -17.36 9.99 32.85
CA LEU A 228 -18.57 9.92 33.68
C LEU A 228 -19.81 10.38 32.92
N ALA A 229 -19.72 11.51 32.21
CA ALA A 229 -20.85 12.03 31.42
C ALA A 229 -21.26 11.06 30.30
N ASP A 230 -20.30 10.43 29.62
CA ASP A 230 -20.61 9.40 28.61
C ASP A 230 -21.25 8.17 29.24
N PHE A 231 -20.72 7.68 30.36
CA PHE A 231 -21.24 6.49 31.02
C PHE A 231 -22.63 6.72 31.62
N GLU A 232 -22.94 7.95 32.06
CA GLU A 232 -24.29 8.36 32.43
C GLU A 232 -25.25 8.27 31.23
N ARG A 233 -24.85 8.75 30.05
CA ARG A 233 -25.65 8.64 28.81
C ARG A 233 -25.83 7.18 28.37
N LEU A 234 -24.86 6.33 28.69
CA LEU A 234 -24.91 4.88 28.47
C LEU A 234 -25.65 4.12 29.60
N ASN A 235 -26.23 4.83 30.57
CA ASN A 235 -26.93 4.26 31.73
C ASN A 235 -26.09 3.30 32.58
N ALA A 236 -24.79 3.57 32.74
CA ALA A 236 -23.93 2.77 33.60
C ALA A 236 -24.28 2.96 35.09
N GLU A 237 -24.30 1.87 35.85
CA GLU A 237 -24.56 1.88 37.29
C GLU A 237 -23.28 2.12 38.11
N GLY A 238 -23.43 2.43 39.41
CA GLY A 238 -22.31 2.45 40.36
C GLY A 238 -21.28 3.58 40.16
N LEU A 239 -21.62 4.63 39.41
CA LEU A 239 -20.73 5.76 39.12
C LEU A 239 -20.50 6.72 40.31
N SER A 240 -21.31 6.63 41.37
CA SER A 240 -21.24 7.52 42.54
C SER A 240 -19.89 7.47 43.24
N ALA A 241 -19.31 6.28 43.39
CA ALA A 241 -17.98 6.10 43.98
C ALA A 241 -16.87 6.76 43.15
N SER A 242 -16.91 6.57 41.82
CA SER A 242 -15.94 7.20 40.90
C SER A 242 -16.07 8.73 40.89
N ARG A 243 -17.30 9.26 40.99
CA ARG A 243 -17.52 10.71 41.12
C ARG A 243 -16.95 11.27 42.41
N ALA A 244 -17.20 10.60 43.53
CA ALA A 244 -16.68 11.00 44.83
C ALA A 244 -15.14 10.96 44.85
N GLU A 245 -14.54 9.91 44.27
CA GLU A 245 -13.08 9.77 44.16
C GLU A 245 -12.47 10.90 43.32
N LEU A 246 -13.02 11.21 42.14
CA LEU A 246 -12.52 12.33 41.32
C LEU A 246 -12.72 13.69 42.01
N ALA A 247 -13.79 13.87 42.79
CA ALA A 247 -14.03 15.09 43.55
C ALA A 247 -13.04 15.26 44.71
N ASP A 248 -12.71 14.18 45.43
CA ASP A 248 -11.67 14.18 46.46
C ASP A 248 -10.30 14.54 45.88
N LEU A 249 -9.93 13.92 44.76
CA LEU A 249 -8.65 14.19 44.09
C LEU A 249 -8.57 15.62 43.52
N THR A 250 -9.70 16.17 43.04
CA THR A 250 -9.83 17.58 42.67
C THR A 250 -9.52 18.47 43.87
N ALA A 251 -10.14 18.20 45.04
CA ALA A 251 -9.95 18.96 46.27
C ALA A 251 -8.52 18.87 46.81
N ARG A 252 -7.89 17.68 46.75
CA ARG A 252 -6.49 17.47 47.14
C ARG A 252 -5.54 18.29 46.27
N ARG A 253 -5.75 18.32 44.96
CA ARG A 253 -4.99 19.18 44.03
C ARG A 253 -5.21 20.66 44.32
N ASP A 254 -6.44 21.08 44.61
CA ASP A 254 -6.75 22.48 44.94
C ASP A 254 -6.14 22.93 46.28
N ALA A 255 -6.07 22.02 47.26
CA ALA A 255 -5.38 22.27 48.53
C ALA A 255 -3.88 22.50 48.34
N LEU A 256 -3.19 21.66 47.55
CA LEU A 256 -1.77 21.87 47.22
C LEU A 256 -1.52 23.21 46.53
N LEU A 257 -2.42 23.64 45.63
CA LEU A 257 -2.35 24.96 45.00
C LEU A 257 -2.52 26.10 46.03
N ALA A 258 -3.52 25.99 46.91
CA ALA A 258 -3.81 27.01 47.91
C ALA A 258 -2.68 27.16 48.95
N GLU A 259 -2.01 26.05 49.28
CA GLU A 259 -0.86 26.00 50.18
C GLU A 259 0.44 26.49 49.51
N GLY A 260 0.45 26.64 48.18
CA GLY A 260 1.65 26.98 47.42
C GLY A 260 2.70 25.88 47.43
N ASP A 261 2.28 24.61 47.55
CA ASP A 261 3.19 23.47 47.62
C ASP A 261 3.91 23.27 46.28
N VAL A 262 5.23 23.11 46.35
CA VAL A 262 6.11 22.84 45.20
C VAL A 262 6.91 21.55 45.38
N SER A 263 6.49 20.67 46.30
CA SER A 263 7.06 19.35 46.56
C SER A 263 6.69 18.39 45.43
N PRO A 264 7.67 17.88 44.65
CA PRO A 264 7.37 16.94 43.59
C PRO A 264 6.69 15.65 44.07
N GLN A 265 6.98 15.21 45.31
CA GLN A 265 6.40 13.99 45.88
C GLN A 265 4.90 14.16 46.20
N ALA A 266 4.50 15.31 46.75
CA ALA A 266 3.09 15.60 47.03
C ALA A 266 2.28 15.62 45.73
N TRP A 267 2.82 16.30 44.71
CA TRP A 267 2.23 16.40 43.38
C TRP A 267 2.20 15.06 42.63
N LEU A 268 3.28 14.27 42.66
CA LEU A 268 3.33 12.93 42.07
C LEU A 268 2.28 12.00 42.70
N SER A 269 2.09 12.08 44.03
CA SER A 269 1.08 11.26 44.70
C SER A 269 -0.32 11.56 44.17
N VAL A 270 -0.70 12.83 44.08
CA VAL A 270 -2.02 13.22 43.55
C VAL A 270 -2.15 12.83 42.08
N TYR A 271 -1.12 13.07 41.27
CA TYR A 271 -1.11 12.68 39.86
C TYR A 271 -1.33 11.18 39.67
N ARG A 272 -0.57 10.35 40.39
CA ARG A 272 -0.68 8.89 40.32
C ARG A 272 -2.05 8.41 40.77
N ASP A 273 -2.59 8.96 41.86
CA ASP A 273 -3.92 8.62 42.34
C ASP A 273 -5.01 8.99 41.31
N VAL A 274 -4.87 10.12 40.63
CA VAL A 274 -5.73 10.53 39.50
C VAL A 274 -5.63 9.56 38.33
N ARG A 275 -4.42 9.19 37.88
CA ARG A 275 -4.23 8.22 36.79
C ARG A 275 -4.91 6.89 37.11
N TRP A 276 -4.73 6.39 38.34
CA TRP A 276 -5.38 5.17 38.80
C TRP A 276 -6.90 5.28 38.92
N ALA A 277 -7.43 6.41 39.40
CA ALA A 277 -8.87 6.64 39.48
C ALA A 277 -9.52 6.68 38.09
N VAL A 278 -8.91 7.41 37.15
CA VAL A 278 -9.39 7.51 35.76
C VAL A 278 -9.28 6.15 35.05
N ARG A 279 -8.21 5.39 35.26
CA ARG A 279 -8.10 4.03 34.71
C ARG A 279 -9.15 3.10 35.29
N ARG A 280 -9.38 3.10 36.61
CA ARG A 280 -10.47 2.32 37.23
C ARG A 280 -11.81 2.67 36.61
N LEU A 281 -12.07 3.96 36.36
CA LEU A 281 -13.26 4.41 35.67
C LEU A 281 -13.32 3.91 34.22
N ALA A 282 -12.24 4.02 33.44
CA ALA A 282 -12.19 3.56 32.05
C ALA A 282 -12.54 2.06 31.91
N PHE A 283 -12.09 1.22 32.84
CA PHE A 283 -12.42 -0.22 32.85
C PHE A 283 -13.83 -0.54 33.41
N ARG A 284 -14.56 0.47 33.92
CA ARG A 284 -16.00 0.37 34.21
C ARG A 284 -16.87 0.78 33.03
N ASN A 285 -16.28 1.05 31.86
CA ASN A 285 -17.02 1.37 30.65
C ASN A 285 -18.01 0.22 30.33
N PRO A 286 -19.33 0.48 30.30
CA PRO A 286 -20.33 -0.55 30.06
C PRO A 286 -20.19 -1.20 28.68
N LEU A 287 -19.54 -0.51 27.71
CA LEU A 287 -19.30 -1.06 26.37
C LEU A 287 -18.29 -2.22 26.37
N LEU A 288 -17.50 -2.39 27.44
CA LEU A 288 -16.59 -3.52 27.64
C LEU A 288 -17.29 -4.78 28.14
N ALA A 289 -18.59 -4.74 28.43
CA ALA A 289 -19.34 -5.91 28.86
C ALA A 289 -19.26 -7.03 27.80
N SER A 290 -18.61 -8.13 28.17
CA SER A 290 -18.35 -9.31 27.35
C SER A 290 -17.89 -10.49 28.22
N ASP A 291 -17.76 -11.67 27.63
CA ASP A 291 -17.19 -12.87 28.28
C ASP A 291 -15.64 -12.86 28.28
N GLY A 292 -15.04 -11.81 27.72
CA GLY A 292 -13.60 -11.61 27.61
C GLY A 292 -13.19 -10.86 26.34
N LEU A 293 -11.89 -10.78 26.11
CA LEU A 293 -11.29 -10.16 24.92
C LEU A 293 -10.48 -11.21 24.15
N LEU A 294 -10.89 -11.49 22.92
CA LEU A 294 -10.11 -12.29 21.98
C LEU A 294 -9.03 -11.43 21.34
N PHE A 295 -7.86 -12.02 21.11
CA PHE A 295 -6.76 -11.38 20.40
C PHE A 295 -5.79 -12.42 19.84
N VAL A 296 -4.88 -11.99 18.98
CA VAL A 296 -3.80 -12.83 18.44
C VAL A 296 -2.48 -12.39 19.04
N ARG A 297 -1.74 -13.33 19.62
CA ARG A 297 -0.31 -13.17 19.85
C ARG A 297 0.40 -13.67 18.59
N ARG A 298 1.32 -12.89 18.02
CA ARG A 298 2.21 -13.32 16.93
C ARG A 298 3.36 -12.34 16.76
N HIS A 299 4.37 -12.70 15.98
CA HIS A 299 5.28 -11.71 15.43
C HIS A 299 4.52 -10.81 14.45
N HIS A 300 4.57 -9.50 14.66
CA HIS A 300 4.07 -8.54 13.69
C HIS A 300 4.84 -8.66 12.37
N ALA A 301 4.22 -8.28 11.26
CA ALA A 301 4.84 -8.37 9.95
C ALA A 301 6.11 -7.49 9.90
N HIS A 302 7.20 -8.05 9.38
CA HIS A 302 8.50 -7.38 9.34
C HIS A 302 8.87 -6.86 7.93
N ALA A 303 8.10 -7.23 6.91
CA ALA A 303 8.28 -6.75 5.55
C ALA A 303 7.62 -5.38 5.37
N MET A 304 8.39 -4.38 4.94
CA MET A 304 7.94 -2.99 4.73
C MET A 304 7.16 -2.84 3.42
N HIS A 305 5.93 -3.38 3.38
CA HIS A 305 4.95 -3.07 2.33
C HIS A 305 3.54 -3.44 2.77
N GLN A 306 2.53 -2.64 2.40
CA GLN A 306 1.17 -2.82 2.89
C GLN A 306 0.62 -4.18 2.50
N CYS A 307 0.91 -4.69 1.29
CA CYS A 307 0.43 -5.99 0.82
C CYS A 307 1.13 -7.18 1.51
N ALA A 308 2.34 -7.02 2.03
CA ALA A 308 3.14 -8.11 2.59
C ALA A 308 2.68 -8.54 3.98
N ARG A 309 2.08 -7.63 4.77
CA ARG A 309 1.61 -7.93 6.15
C ARG A 309 0.55 -9.04 6.25
N ARG A 310 -0.10 -9.36 5.12
CA ARG A 310 -1.26 -10.26 5.03
C ARG A 310 -0.90 -11.66 4.57
N LEU A 311 0.37 -11.88 4.26
CA LEU A 311 0.91 -13.14 3.77
C LEU A 311 1.38 -13.99 4.93
N GLY A 312 0.93 -15.24 4.99
CA GLY A 312 1.48 -16.22 5.92
C GLY A 312 2.95 -16.43 5.62
N THR A 313 3.28 -16.44 4.34
CA THR A 313 4.65 -16.60 3.82
C THR A 313 5.63 -15.48 4.17
N PHE A 314 5.20 -14.33 4.70
CA PHE A 314 6.08 -13.24 5.16
C PHE A 314 6.09 -13.07 6.68
N THR A 315 5.59 -14.06 7.42
CA THR A 315 5.50 -13.99 8.89
C THR A 315 6.43 -15.00 9.56
N LEU A 316 6.91 -14.64 10.75
CA LEU A 316 7.69 -15.53 11.59
C LEU A 316 6.74 -16.48 12.35
N PRO A 317 7.10 -17.76 12.53
CA PRO A 317 6.31 -18.70 13.30
C PRO A 317 6.33 -18.34 14.78
N GLY A 318 5.20 -18.52 15.45
CA GLY A 318 5.01 -18.27 16.87
C GLY A 318 3.70 -17.53 17.13
N GLY A 319 3.12 -17.82 18.29
CA GLY A 319 1.91 -17.16 18.75
C GLY A 319 0.67 -18.05 18.77
N ASP A 320 -0.46 -17.43 19.11
CA ASP A 320 -1.71 -18.10 19.44
C ASP A 320 -2.91 -17.18 19.30
N ILE A 321 -4.09 -17.76 19.10
CA ILE A 321 -5.35 -17.07 19.41
C ILE A 321 -5.60 -17.19 20.91
N CYS A 322 -5.76 -16.05 21.57
CA CYS A 322 -5.84 -15.95 23.01
C CYS A 322 -7.18 -15.35 23.45
N LEU A 323 -7.60 -15.70 24.66
CA LEU A 323 -8.72 -15.11 25.37
C LEU A 323 -8.21 -14.51 26.68
N LEU A 324 -8.33 -13.18 26.81
CA LEU A 324 -8.11 -12.46 28.05
C LEU A 324 -9.43 -12.41 28.83
N ARG A 325 -9.50 -13.12 29.95
CA ARG A 325 -10.70 -13.17 30.81
C ARG A 325 -10.66 -12.05 31.85
N GLU A 326 -11.85 -11.58 32.21
CA GLU A 326 -12.05 -10.52 33.22
C GLU A 326 -11.21 -9.29 32.92
N LEU A 327 -11.62 -8.37 32.05
CA LEU A 327 -10.84 -7.15 31.79
C LEU A 327 -10.67 -6.33 33.09
N ARG A 328 -9.47 -6.35 33.70
CA ARG A 328 -9.22 -5.74 35.00
C ARG A 328 -8.41 -4.45 34.90
N ALA A 329 -8.82 -3.44 35.65
CA ALA A 329 -8.05 -2.20 35.80
C ALA A 329 -6.65 -2.44 36.41
N ASP A 330 -6.48 -3.47 37.24
CA ASP A 330 -5.18 -3.80 37.87
C ASP A 330 -4.20 -4.52 36.93
N GLY A 331 -4.62 -4.86 35.71
CA GLY A 331 -3.78 -5.55 34.71
C GLY A 331 -3.51 -7.02 35.02
N LYS A 332 -4.13 -7.60 36.05
CA LYS A 332 -3.94 -9.02 36.44
C LYS A 332 -4.86 -9.99 35.70
N ALA A 333 -5.30 -9.62 34.50
CA ALA A 333 -6.22 -10.44 33.72
C ALA A 333 -5.56 -11.76 33.28
N GLU A 334 -6.33 -12.85 33.24
CA GLU A 334 -5.83 -14.18 32.89
C GLU A 334 -5.90 -14.40 31.39
N VAL A 335 -4.80 -14.87 30.78
CA VAL A 335 -4.73 -15.21 29.36
C VAL A 335 -4.84 -16.72 29.18
N THR A 336 -5.88 -17.16 28.48
CA THR A 336 -5.99 -18.54 27.99
C THR A 336 -5.57 -18.60 26.52
N ARG A 337 -4.60 -19.44 26.17
CA ARG A 337 -4.19 -19.72 24.78
C ARG A 337 -5.12 -20.78 24.17
N LEU A 338 -6.06 -20.38 23.31
CA LEU A 338 -7.12 -21.26 22.78
C LEU A 338 -6.62 -22.28 21.75
N THR A 339 -5.46 -22.01 21.16
CA THR A 339 -4.81 -22.80 20.10
C THR A 339 -3.64 -23.64 20.60
N ASP A 340 -3.26 -23.50 21.87
CA ASP A 340 -2.09 -24.17 22.45
C ASP A 340 -2.25 -25.69 22.39
N GLY A 341 -1.24 -26.38 21.85
CA GLY A 341 -1.25 -27.83 21.64
C GLY A 341 -2.28 -28.35 20.62
N ARG A 342 -3.03 -27.47 19.94
CA ARG A 342 -4.04 -27.87 18.92
C ARG A 342 -3.57 -27.68 17.48
N PHE A 343 -2.51 -26.91 17.29
CA PHE A 343 -1.90 -26.62 15.99
C PHE A 343 -0.38 -26.89 16.06
N PRO A 344 0.25 -27.24 14.93
CA PRO A 344 1.72 -27.24 14.85
C PRO A 344 2.25 -25.81 15.03
N ARG A 345 3.57 -25.67 15.22
CA ARG A 345 4.21 -24.36 15.25
C ARG A 345 3.93 -23.61 13.94
N GLY A 346 3.59 -22.34 14.03
CA GLY A 346 3.11 -21.52 12.93
C GLY A 346 2.60 -20.18 13.43
N THR A 347 1.85 -19.48 12.59
CA THR A 347 1.32 -18.14 12.89
C THR A 347 -0.17 -18.05 12.55
N PHE A 348 -0.86 -17.11 13.18
CA PHE A 348 -2.29 -16.92 13.07
C PHE A 348 -2.61 -15.57 12.40
N GLY A 349 -3.58 -15.59 11.50
CA GLY A 349 -4.16 -14.42 10.86
C GLY A 349 -5.24 -13.76 11.72
N ARG A 350 -5.90 -12.73 11.19
CA ARG A 350 -7.02 -12.07 11.86
C ARG A 350 -8.19 -13.04 12.04
N PRO A 351 -8.75 -13.19 13.26
CA PRO A 351 -9.97 -13.94 13.48
C PRO A 351 -11.22 -13.06 13.28
N ASP A 352 -12.32 -13.69 12.88
CA ASP A 352 -13.68 -13.14 12.97
C ASP A 352 -14.56 -14.01 13.87
N LEU A 353 -15.43 -13.36 14.64
CA LEU A 353 -16.31 -13.99 15.63
C LEU A 353 -17.70 -14.23 15.01
N SER A 354 -18.25 -15.43 15.18
CA SER A 354 -19.61 -15.73 14.74
C SER A 354 -20.63 -14.82 15.43
N PHE A 355 -21.79 -14.58 14.81
CA PHE A 355 -22.79 -13.65 15.34
C PHE A 355 -23.32 -14.02 16.74
N ASP A 356 -23.36 -15.32 17.05
CA ASP A 356 -23.73 -15.85 18.36
C ASP A 356 -22.58 -15.83 19.39
N GLY A 357 -21.37 -15.44 18.99
CA GLY A 357 -20.19 -15.37 19.86
C GLY A 357 -19.55 -16.72 20.20
N THR A 358 -19.92 -17.82 19.53
CA THR A 358 -19.49 -19.17 19.94
C THR A 358 -18.35 -19.79 19.12
N ARG A 359 -18.11 -19.28 17.90
CA ARG A 359 -17.14 -19.82 16.93
C ARG A 359 -16.24 -18.74 16.35
N LEU A 360 -15.07 -19.15 15.92
CA LEU A 360 -14.08 -18.33 15.24
C LEU A 360 -13.78 -18.89 13.87
N VAL A 361 -13.67 -18.01 12.89
CA VAL A 361 -13.03 -18.28 11.61
C VAL A 361 -11.74 -17.46 11.52
N PHE A 362 -10.64 -18.04 11.06
CA PHE A 362 -9.32 -17.40 11.07
C PHE A 362 -8.36 -18.02 10.04
N GLY A 363 -7.29 -17.30 9.71
CA GLY A 363 -6.16 -17.84 8.94
C GLY A 363 -5.14 -18.54 9.85
N PHE A 364 -4.60 -19.69 9.43
CA PHE A 364 -3.44 -20.32 10.06
C PHE A 364 -2.41 -20.74 9.01
N ALA A 365 -1.14 -20.41 9.26
CA ALA A 365 0.00 -20.72 8.42
C ALA A 365 1.05 -21.50 9.23
N PRO A 366 1.25 -22.80 8.97
CA PRO A 366 2.25 -23.60 9.69
C PRO A 366 3.67 -23.17 9.31
N GLU A 367 4.62 -23.42 10.22
CA GLU A 367 6.05 -23.32 9.93
C GLU A 367 6.45 -24.34 8.84
N ARG A 368 7.35 -23.93 7.93
CA ARG A 368 7.94 -24.81 6.92
C ARG A 368 8.90 -25.80 7.58
N GLU A 369 8.99 -27.02 7.07
CA GLU A 369 9.93 -28.00 7.63
C GLU A 369 11.37 -27.63 7.28
N ALA A 370 12.31 -27.96 8.17
CA ALA A 370 13.74 -27.70 7.95
C ALA A 370 14.24 -28.48 6.71
N GLY A 371 14.64 -27.77 5.66
CA GLY A 371 15.06 -28.35 4.38
C GLY A 371 14.04 -28.20 3.24
N GLU A 372 12.79 -27.82 3.54
CA GLU A 372 11.83 -27.31 2.53
C GLU A 372 12.21 -25.92 2.04
N ILE A 373 13.14 -25.25 2.72
CA ILE A 373 13.90 -24.12 2.18
C ILE A 373 14.93 -24.64 1.14
N ARG A 374 14.51 -25.57 0.28
CA ARG A 374 15.07 -25.74 -1.05
C ARG A 374 14.11 -25.03 -1.97
N MET A 375 14.66 -24.38 -2.99
CA MET A 375 13.96 -23.77 -4.11
C MET A 375 13.23 -24.84 -4.93
N ASP A 376 12.30 -25.55 -4.31
CA ASP A 376 11.48 -26.59 -4.89
C ASP A 376 10.04 -26.06 -4.83
N TYR A 377 9.69 -25.34 -5.89
CA TYR A 377 8.45 -24.60 -6.10
C TYR A 377 7.21 -25.51 -6.26
N GLY A 378 7.26 -26.74 -5.75
CA GLY A 378 6.30 -27.82 -6.01
C GLY A 378 4.92 -27.67 -5.37
N GLY A 379 4.55 -26.48 -4.90
CA GLY A 379 3.26 -26.22 -4.27
C GLY A 379 2.86 -24.76 -4.29
N ILE A 380 3.44 -23.97 -5.19
CA ILE A 380 3.09 -22.59 -5.50
C ILE A 380 2.79 -22.62 -7.00
N SER A 381 1.73 -21.96 -7.50
CA SER A 381 1.44 -22.03 -8.94
C SER A 381 2.70 -21.62 -9.73
N GLU A 382 3.03 -22.29 -10.82
CA GLU A 382 4.21 -21.95 -11.67
C GLU A 382 4.24 -20.45 -12.04
N GLN A 383 3.08 -19.79 -12.00
CA GLN A 383 2.86 -18.37 -12.27
C GLN A 383 3.35 -17.42 -11.16
N THR A 384 3.45 -17.87 -9.90
CA THR A 384 3.85 -17.03 -8.74
C THR A 384 5.24 -17.40 -8.19
N ALA A 385 5.85 -18.47 -8.69
CA ALA A 385 7.15 -18.99 -8.25
C ALA A 385 8.32 -17.97 -8.25
N PRO A 386 8.47 -17.05 -9.24
CA PRO A 386 9.57 -16.08 -9.26
C PRO A 386 9.55 -15.05 -8.12
N LEU A 387 8.37 -14.72 -7.59
CA LEU A 387 8.18 -13.89 -6.40
C LEU A 387 8.92 -14.47 -5.17
N TYR A 388 8.93 -15.81 -5.10
CA TYR A 388 9.56 -16.60 -4.05
C TYR A 388 11.02 -16.99 -4.37
N ALA A 389 11.47 -16.76 -5.61
CA ALA A 389 12.82 -17.07 -6.09
C ALA A 389 13.83 -15.96 -5.77
N GLU A 390 13.40 -14.70 -5.88
CA GLU A 390 14.26 -13.52 -5.64
C GLU A 390 14.03 -12.91 -4.24
N HIS A 391 12.82 -13.04 -3.66
CA HIS A 391 12.54 -12.66 -2.28
C HIS A 391 12.60 -13.89 -1.36
N GLN A 392 13.41 -13.82 -0.30
CA GLN A 392 13.51 -14.89 0.69
C GLN A 392 12.16 -15.11 1.35
N VAL A 393 11.46 -16.18 0.95
CA VAL A 393 10.21 -16.62 1.56
C VAL A 393 10.42 -16.73 3.07
N GLY A 394 9.51 -16.16 3.84
CA GLY A 394 9.51 -16.29 5.28
C GLY A 394 9.34 -17.75 5.72
N PRO A 395 9.64 -18.03 6.99
CA PRO A 395 9.63 -19.38 7.56
C PRO A 395 8.25 -20.06 7.63
N CYS A 396 7.15 -19.34 7.37
CA CYS A 396 5.80 -19.89 7.36
C CYS A 396 5.29 -20.20 5.94
N ARG A 397 4.32 -21.11 5.85
CA ARG A 397 3.55 -21.40 4.65
C ARG A 397 2.44 -20.37 4.43
N GLU A 398 1.66 -20.57 3.39
CA GLU A 398 0.51 -19.75 3.04
C GLU A 398 -0.61 -19.92 4.09
N PHE A 399 -1.33 -18.84 4.39
CA PHE A 399 -2.50 -18.90 5.25
C PHE A 399 -3.58 -19.78 4.62
N GLN A 400 -4.22 -20.57 5.46
CA GLN A 400 -5.41 -21.34 5.12
C GLN A 400 -6.51 -20.99 6.10
N VAL A 401 -7.77 -21.02 5.66
CA VAL A 401 -8.91 -20.70 6.51
C VAL A 401 -9.27 -21.89 7.39
N TRP A 402 -9.47 -21.65 8.67
CA TRP A 402 -9.90 -22.62 9.68
C TRP A 402 -11.09 -22.07 10.46
N GLU A 403 -11.89 -22.99 11.00
CA GLU A 403 -12.96 -22.68 11.96
C GLU A 403 -12.78 -23.51 13.24
N MET A 404 -13.07 -22.93 14.40
CA MET A 404 -13.15 -23.67 15.68
C MET A 404 -14.13 -23.03 16.68
N GLY A 405 -14.53 -23.77 17.70
CA GLY A 405 -15.26 -23.20 18.84
C GLY A 405 -14.36 -22.42 19.82
N VAL A 406 -14.90 -21.36 20.45
CA VAL A 406 -14.17 -20.52 21.42
C VAL A 406 -13.95 -21.24 22.76
N THR A 407 -14.98 -21.88 23.31
CA THR A 407 -14.92 -22.66 24.57
C THR A 407 -15.89 -23.85 24.52
N GLY A 408 -15.39 -25.05 24.22
CA GLY A 408 -16.23 -26.27 24.18
C GLY A 408 -17.06 -26.50 22.92
N GLY A 409 -16.79 -25.73 21.84
CA GLY A 409 -17.39 -25.95 20.53
C GLY A 409 -16.63 -26.98 19.67
N PRO A 410 -16.84 -27.01 18.33
CA PRO A 410 -16.23 -28.01 17.46
C PRO A 410 -14.70 -27.95 17.48
N ALA A 411 -14.08 -29.12 17.26
CA ALA A 411 -12.65 -29.23 17.03
C ALA A 411 -12.23 -28.38 15.82
N PRO A 412 -10.95 -27.94 15.74
CA PRO A 412 -10.53 -27.08 14.66
C PRO A 412 -10.66 -27.81 13.34
N ARG A 413 -11.25 -27.14 12.35
CA ARG A 413 -11.53 -27.70 11.02
C ARG A 413 -10.96 -26.77 9.96
N ARG A 414 -10.14 -27.33 9.08
CA ARG A 414 -9.60 -26.62 7.91
C ARG A 414 -10.68 -26.49 6.85
N LEU A 415 -10.87 -25.29 6.30
CA LEU A 415 -11.87 -24.97 5.28
C LEU A 415 -11.27 -24.80 3.89
N THR A 416 -10.02 -24.36 3.79
CA THR A 416 -9.31 -24.22 2.51
C THR A 416 -8.01 -25.00 2.50
N GLU A 417 -7.61 -25.43 1.31
CA GLU A 417 -6.35 -26.11 1.06
C GLU A 417 -5.73 -25.67 -0.28
N GLY A 418 -4.51 -26.14 -0.54
CA GLY A 418 -3.80 -25.86 -1.78
C GLY A 418 -2.76 -24.74 -1.67
N PRO A 419 -2.25 -24.27 -2.82
CA PRO A 419 -1.05 -23.43 -2.93
C PRO A 419 -1.32 -21.94 -2.69
N SER A 420 -2.59 -21.54 -2.61
CA SER A 420 -2.97 -20.13 -2.51
C SER A 420 -2.99 -19.66 -1.07
N GLU A 421 -2.66 -18.39 -0.86
CA GLU A 421 -2.92 -17.65 0.38
C GLU A 421 -4.41 -17.44 0.51
N ASN A 422 -4.99 -17.90 1.62
CA ASN A 422 -6.39 -17.72 1.97
C ASN A 422 -6.44 -17.15 3.39
N SER A 423 -6.72 -15.84 3.52
CA SER A 423 -6.59 -15.11 4.77
C SER A 423 -7.77 -14.17 5.02
N ASP A 424 -7.76 -13.54 6.20
CA ASP A 424 -8.74 -12.56 6.65
C ASP A 424 -10.22 -12.96 6.47
N PRO A 425 -10.63 -14.15 6.93
CA PRO A 425 -11.99 -14.62 6.77
C PRO A 425 -13.00 -13.83 7.63
N LEU A 426 -14.25 -13.76 7.18
CA LEU A 426 -15.37 -13.23 7.94
C LEU A 426 -16.66 -14.06 7.76
N TYR A 427 -17.50 -14.09 8.79
CA TYR A 427 -18.83 -14.68 8.71
C TYR A 427 -19.81 -13.74 7.98
N LEU A 428 -20.61 -14.31 7.08
CA LEU A 428 -21.66 -13.59 6.37
C LEU A 428 -23.05 -13.87 6.97
N PRO A 429 -24.00 -12.91 6.84
CA PRO A 429 -25.34 -13.06 7.39
C PRO A 429 -26.17 -14.22 6.87
N ASP A 430 -25.83 -14.82 5.73
CA ASP A 430 -26.49 -16.00 5.18
C ASP A 430 -25.87 -17.32 5.69
N GLY A 431 -24.80 -17.24 6.48
CA GLY A 431 -24.04 -18.38 6.99
C GLY A 431 -22.84 -18.78 6.14
N ARG A 432 -22.62 -18.16 4.99
CA ARG A 432 -21.39 -18.31 4.19
C ARG A 432 -20.21 -17.63 4.89
N ILE A 433 -19.02 -17.86 4.36
CA ILE A 433 -17.77 -17.25 4.83
C ILE A 433 -17.16 -16.51 3.65
N ALA A 434 -16.82 -15.23 3.83
CA ALA A 434 -15.96 -14.51 2.89
C ALA A 434 -14.50 -14.56 3.34
N PHE A 435 -13.56 -14.50 2.40
CA PHE A 435 -12.12 -14.51 2.66
C PHE A 435 -11.33 -13.91 1.50
N MET A 436 -10.09 -13.50 1.76
CA MET A 436 -9.18 -13.01 0.73
C MET A 436 -8.41 -14.17 0.11
N SER A 437 -8.23 -14.18 -1.21
CA SER A 437 -7.40 -15.19 -1.88
C SER A 437 -6.70 -14.67 -3.13
N HIS A 438 -5.47 -15.13 -3.37
CA HIS A 438 -4.74 -14.88 -4.62
C HIS A 438 -4.91 -16.01 -5.65
N ARG A 439 -5.86 -16.94 -5.44
CA ARG A 439 -6.10 -18.09 -6.33
C ARG A 439 -6.12 -17.79 -7.85
N PRO A 440 -6.58 -16.62 -8.33
CA PRO A 440 -6.50 -16.28 -9.76
C PRO A 440 -5.07 -16.16 -10.32
N GLY A 441 -4.05 -16.05 -9.45
CA GLY A 441 -2.65 -15.93 -9.85
C GLY A 441 -2.26 -14.54 -10.36
N GLY A 442 -3.01 -13.50 -9.98
CA GLY A 442 -2.72 -12.12 -10.34
C GLY A 442 -1.53 -11.54 -9.56
N LEU A 443 -0.79 -10.65 -10.21
CA LEU A 443 0.35 -9.90 -9.69
C LEU A 443 0.07 -8.41 -9.79
N VAL A 444 0.61 -7.63 -8.86
CA VAL A 444 0.49 -6.17 -8.89
C VAL A 444 1.15 -5.60 -10.15
N GLN A 445 0.51 -4.61 -10.78
CA GLN A 445 0.96 -4.10 -12.08
C GLN A 445 2.27 -3.31 -12.02
N CYS A 446 2.45 -2.47 -10.99
CA CYS A 446 3.64 -1.65 -10.78
C CYS A 446 4.86 -2.44 -10.32
N GLY A 447 4.72 -3.76 -10.09
CA GLY A 447 5.83 -4.65 -9.83
C GLY A 447 5.34 -6.04 -9.47
N ASP A 448 5.92 -7.06 -10.12
CA ASP A 448 5.54 -8.46 -9.87
C ASP A 448 6.02 -9.03 -8.54
N TRP A 449 6.57 -8.21 -7.64
CA TRP A 449 7.01 -8.57 -6.29
C TRP A 449 5.85 -8.66 -5.28
N ALA A 450 4.60 -8.48 -5.70
CA ALA A 450 3.42 -8.61 -4.84
C ALA A 450 2.26 -9.34 -5.52
N LEU A 451 1.51 -10.10 -4.71
CA LEU A 451 0.30 -10.80 -5.12
C LEU A 451 -0.90 -9.85 -5.17
N ALA A 452 -1.71 -9.98 -6.23
CA ALA A 452 -3.01 -9.35 -6.31
C ALA A 452 -4.08 -10.32 -5.79
N TYR A 453 -4.75 -9.93 -4.70
CA TYR A 453 -5.82 -10.73 -4.11
C TYR A 453 -7.20 -10.26 -4.58
N CYS A 454 -8.15 -11.19 -4.54
CA CYS A 454 -9.58 -10.92 -4.67
C CYS A 454 -10.32 -11.42 -3.43
N VAL A 455 -11.56 -10.98 -3.26
CA VAL A 455 -12.49 -11.49 -2.25
C VAL A 455 -13.23 -12.69 -2.81
N PHE A 456 -13.38 -13.72 -1.99
CA PHE A 456 -14.09 -14.96 -2.28
C PHE A 456 -15.18 -15.20 -1.23
N THR A 457 -16.22 -15.96 -1.58
CA THR A 457 -17.13 -16.56 -0.60
C THR A 457 -17.19 -18.07 -0.74
N MET A 458 -17.47 -18.78 0.36
CA MET A 458 -17.66 -20.23 0.38
C MET A 458 -18.78 -20.63 1.33
N ASN A 459 -19.30 -21.85 1.16
CA ASN A 459 -20.20 -22.45 2.15
C ASN A 459 -19.47 -22.63 3.49
N PRO A 460 -20.21 -22.67 4.62
CA PRO A 460 -19.60 -22.87 5.93
C PRO A 460 -18.81 -24.19 6.05
N ASP A 461 -19.07 -25.19 5.21
CA ASP A 461 -18.30 -26.43 5.17
C ASP A 461 -16.97 -26.33 4.38
N GLY A 462 -16.70 -25.21 3.70
CA GLY A 462 -15.54 -24.99 2.85
C GLY A 462 -15.78 -25.27 1.36
N THR A 463 -16.96 -25.76 0.99
CA THR A 463 -17.31 -26.04 -0.42
C THR A 463 -17.75 -24.78 -1.16
N GLU A 464 -17.82 -24.86 -2.50
CA GLU A 464 -18.29 -23.77 -3.37
C GLU A 464 -17.60 -22.42 -3.12
N ALA A 465 -16.27 -22.44 -3.01
CA ALA A 465 -15.46 -21.23 -3.03
C ALA A 465 -15.62 -20.53 -4.39
N ARG A 466 -16.18 -19.33 -4.40
CA ARG A 466 -16.46 -18.50 -5.58
C ARG A 466 -15.76 -17.16 -5.44
N GLN A 467 -15.08 -16.73 -6.50
CA GLN A 467 -14.52 -15.39 -6.61
C GLN A 467 -15.67 -14.39 -6.76
N ILE A 468 -15.73 -13.36 -5.93
CA ILE A 468 -16.80 -12.35 -5.97
C ILE A 468 -16.32 -10.98 -6.44
N THR A 469 -15.01 -10.77 -6.51
CA THR A 469 -14.41 -9.55 -7.07
C THR A 469 -13.32 -9.91 -8.08
N VAL A 470 -13.07 -9.02 -9.03
CA VAL A 470 -12.01 -9.13 -10.04
C VAL A 470 -11.15 -7.89 -9.89
N SER A 471 -9.86 -8.07 -9.62
CA SER A 471 -8.95 -6.96 -9.31
C SER A 471 -7.58 -7.20 -9.91
N LYS A 472 -7.09 -6.19 -10.63
CA LYS A 472 -5.77 -6.22 -11.27
C LYS A 472 -4.61 -5.84 -10.34
N ASP A 473 -4.87 -5.14 -9.24
CA ASP A 473 -3.81 -4.64 -8.33
C ASP A 473 -3.95 -5.17 -6.89
N GLY A 474 -5.08 -5.77 -6.52
CA GLY A 474 -5.30 -6.43 -5.24
C GLY A 474 -6.30 -5.73 -4.32
N GLU A 475 -6.93 -6.55 -3.48
CA GLU A 475 -7.95 -6.15 -2.51
C GLU A 475 -7.71 -6.82 -1.16
N TRP A 476 -8.01 -6.16 -0.05
CA TRP A 476 -7.68 -6.69 1.27
C TRP A 476 -8.52 -6.15 2.42
N ASP A 477 -8.30 -6.73 3.60
CA ASP A 477 -8.94 -6.39 4.88
C ASP A 477 -10.49 -6.40 4.80
N PRO A 478 -11.14 -7.48 4.33
CA PRO A 478 -12.58 -7.48 4.17
C PRO A 478 -13.30 -7.39 5.54
N PHE A 479 -14.38 -6.62 5.59
CA PHE A 479 -15.23 -6.40 6.77
C PHE A 479 -16.70 -6.38 6.39
N LEU A 480 -17.59 -6.63 7.36
CA LEU A 480 -19.04 -6.67 7.11
C LEU A 480 -19.66 -5.31 7.44
N LEU A 481 -20.40 -4.71 6.51
CA LEU A 481 -21.17 -3.50 6.72
C LEU A 481 -22.54 -3.80 7.37
N ALA A 482 -23.17 -2.78 7.96
CA ALA A 482 -24.45 -2.91 8.65
C ALA A 482 -25.61 -3.31 7.71
N ASP A 483 -25.49 -3.03 6.41
CA ASP A 483 -26.46 -3.42 5.38
C ASP A 483 -26.26 -4.83 4.83
N GLY A 484 -25.24 -5.56 5.32
CA GLY A 484 -24.93 -6.93 4.90
C GLY A 484 -24.01 -7.02 3.68
N THR A 485 -23.55 -5.90 3.11
CA THR A 485 -22.49 -5.90 2.08
C THR A 485 -21.10 -6.13 2.70
N ILE A 486 -20.16 -6.59 1.87
CA ILE A 486 -18.77 -6.82 2.26
C ILE A 486 -17.96 -5.59 1.86
N GLY A 487 -17.45 -4.85 2.83
CA GLY A 487 -16.48 -3.78 2.64
C GLY A 487 -15.05 -4.33 2.54
N PHE A 488 -14.17 -3.66 1.80
CA PHE A 488 -12.75 -4.01 1.66
C PHE A 488 -11.95 -2.81 1.15
N THR A 489 -10.62 -2.91 1.22
CA THR A 489 -9.73 -1.92 0.61
C THR A 489 -9.26 -2.43 -0.74
N ARG A 490 -9.35 -1.60 -1.78
CA ARG A 490 -8.92 -1.93 -3.15
C ARG A 490 -7.81 -1.00 -3.59
N TRP A 491 -6.74 -1.59 -4.11
CA TRP A 491 -5.72 -0.88 -4.88
C TRP A 491 -6.20 -0.76 -6.33
N GLU A 492 -6.23 0.44 -6.91
CA GLU A 492 -6.65 0.60 -8.31
C GLU A 492 -6.13 1.86 -9.00
N TYR A 493 -5.30 1.67 -10.04
CA TYR A 493 -4.78 2.74 -10.90
C TYR A 493 -5.08 2.40 -12.35
N VAL A 494 -6.13 3.00 -12.92
CA VAL A 494 -6.32 3.07 -14.37
C VAL A 494 -5.95 4.46 -14.84
N MET A 495 -4.85 4.55 -15.61
CA MET A 495 -4.29 5.82 -16.08
C MET A 495 -4.09 6.84 -14.95
N LYS A 496 -3.79 6.41 -13.72
CA LYS A 496 -3.66 7.20 -12.48
C LYS A 496 -2.34 6.90 -11.78
N PHE A 497 -1.98 7.72 -10.80
CA PHE A 497 -0.78 7.50 -10.00
C PHE A 497 -0.93 6.27 -9.12
N TRP A 498 0.08 5.38 -9.14
CA TRP A 498 0.01 4.05 -8.54
C TRP A 498 0.03 4.06 -7.00
N SER A 499 0.52 5.13 -6.38
CA SER A 499 0.74 5.15 -4.93
C SER A 499 -0.53 5.49 -4.09
N PRO A 500 -1.29 6.59 -4.36
CA PRO A 500 -2.29 7.09 -3.42
C PRO A 500 -3.74 6.69 -3.75
N ILE A 501 -3.98 5.41 -4.03
CA ILE A 501 -5.20 4.88 -4.68
C ILE A 501 -5.69 3.57 -4.02
N GLN A 502 -5.53 3.46 -2.71
CA GLN A 502 -6.00 2.30 -1.95
C GLN A 502 -7.20 2.71 -1.13
N MET A 503 -8.38 2.54 -1.73
CA MET A 503 -9.65 3.16 -1.32
C MET A 503 -10.58 2.12 -0.68
N LEU A 504 -11.60 2.59 0.02
CA LEU A 504 -12.63 1.71 0.58
C LEU A 504 -13.73 1.45 -0.45
N TRP A 505 -14.02 0.17 -0.67
CA TRP A 505 -15.05 -0.34 -1.57
C TRP A 505 -15.99 -1.29 -0.82
N SER A 506 -17.15 -1.59 -1.42
CA SER A 506 -18.09 -2.61 -0.98
C SER A 506 -18.58 -3.46 -2.14
N VAL A 507 -18.99 -4.70 -1.87
CA VAL A 507 -19.66 -5.60 -2.82
C VAL A 507 -20.72 -6.43 -2.11
N ARG A 508 -21.74 -6.89 -2.83
CA ARG A 508 -22.72 -7.85 -2.29
C ARG A 508 -22.09 -9.23 -2.10
N PRO A 509 -22.60 -10.07 -1.18
CA PRO A 509 -22.08 -11.43 -0.96
C PRO A 509 -22.01 -12.36 -2.18
N ASP A 510 -22.81 -12.09 -3.21
CA ASP A 510 -22.84 -12.82 -4.48
C ASP A 510 -21.91 -12.22 -5.55
N GLY A 511 -21.18 -11.15 -5.22
CA GLY A 511 -20.24 -10.48 -6.12
C GLY A 511 -20.86 -9.41 -7.02
N THR A 512 -22.15 -9.12 -6.86
CA THR A 512 -22.83 -8.06 -7.62
C THR A 512 -22.69 -6.69 -6.97
N ASP A 513 -22.93 -5.64 -7.76
CA ASP A 513 -23.00 -4.25 -7.29
C ASP A 513 -21.76 -3.74 -6.53
N PRO A 514 -20.54 -3.87 -7.11
CA PRO A 514 -19.33 -3.30 -6.51
C PRO A 514 -19.39 -1.77 -6.50
N ARG A 515 -19.09 -1.15 -5.36
CA ARG A 515 -19.17 0.31 -5.18
C ARG A 515 -17.97 0.87 -4.43
N LEU A 516 -17.48 2.02 -4.88
CA LEU A 516 -16.63 2.87 -4.07
C LEU A 516 -17.46 3.43 -2.90
N ILE A 517 -16.97 3.28 -1.67
CA ILE A 517 -17.62 3.87 -0.48
C ILE A 517 -16.83 5.05 0.08
N TYR A 518 -15.50 5.10 -0.08
CA TYR A 518 -14.71 6.27 0.34
C TYR A 518 -13.28 6.34 -0.23
N GLY A 519 -12.78 7.55 -0.48
CA GLY A 519 -11.35 7.87 -0.60
C GLY A 519 -10.83 8.15 -2.00
N SER A 520 -11.64 8.07 -3.06
CA SER A 520 -11.14 8.11 -4.45
C SER A 520 -10.62 9.46 -4.91
N GLU A 521 -10.94 10.56 -4.24
CA GLU A 521 -10.46 11.89 -4.66
C GLU A 521 -9.69 12.67 -3.59
N LEU A 522 -9.36 12.04 -2.47
CA LEU A 522 -8.76 12.72 -1.32
C LEU A 522 -7.23 12.74 -1.36
N ALA A 523 -6.61 11.87 -2.15
CA ALA A 523 -5.18 11.74 -2.36
C ALA A 523 -4.43 12.98 -2.94
N LYS A 524 -5.10 14.12 -3.12
CA LYS A 524 -4.60 15.37 -3.76
C LYS A 524 -3.28 15.89 -3.18
N THR A 525 -3.05 15.60 -1.91
CA THR A 525 -1.88 16.02 -1.14
C THR A 525 -1.65 14.91 -0.13
N TYR A 526 -0.41 14.52 0.17
CA TYR A 526 -0.05 13.60 1.27
C TYR A 526 -0.58 14.01 2.68
N ALA A 527 -1.50 14.98 2.75
CA ALA A 527 -2.34 15.33 3.88
C ALA A 527 -3.48 14.33 4.17
N TYR A 528 -3.69 13.31 3.34
CA TYR A 528 -4.69 12.25 3.53
C TYR A 528 -4.03 10.86 3.52
N PRO A 529 -4.68 9.82 4.10
CA PRO A 529 -4.20 8.45 4.00
C PRO A 529 -4.03 8.02 2.55
N LEU A 530 -2.96 7.28 2.26
CA LEU A 530 -2.77 6.64 0.95
C LEU A 530 -3.46 5.28 0.91
N ASN A 531 -3.64 4.68 2.09
CA ASN A 531 -4.28 3.39 2.30
C ASN A 531 -5.18 3.46 3.55
N TYR A 532 -6.35 2.84 3.46
CA TYR A 532 -7.24 2.63 4.59
C TYR A 532 -7.14 1.16 5.02
N ALA A 533 -6.41 0.87 6.09
CA ALA A 533 -6.21 -0.49 6.57
C ALA A 533 -7.16 -0.85 7.72
N SER A 534 -7.44 -2.14 7.89
CA SER A 534 -8.14 -2.70 9.05
C SER A 534 -9.46 -2.00 9.38
N ALA A 535 -10.22 -1.59 8.36
CA ALA A 535 -11.48 -0.87 8.55
C ALA A 535 -12.55 -1.74 9.24
N ARG A 536 -13.34 -1.13 10.12
CA ARG A 536 -14.47 -1.75 10.83
C ARG A 536 -15.61 -0.77 11.03
N PRO A 537 -16.89 -1.19 10.94
CA PRO A 537 -18.01 -0.33 11.28
C PRO A 537 -17.98 0.10 12.75
N VAL A 538 -18.32 1.35 13.01
CA VAL A 538 -18.56 1.87 14.35
C VAL A 538 -20.01 1.56 14.74
N PRO A 539 -20.25 0.80 15.83
CA PRO A 539 -21.60 0.35 16.19
C PRO A 539 -22.62 1.50 16.31
N GLY A 540 -23.79 1.33 15.69
CA GLY A 540 -24.91 2.27 15.77
C GLY A 540 -24.76 3.55 14.94
N THR A 541 -23.80 3.62 14.02
CA THR A 541 -23.52 4.82 13.20
C THR A 541 -23.29 4.47 11.72
N SER A 542 -23.18 5.49 10.86
CA SER A 542 -22.72 5.37 9.48
C SER A 542 -21.19 5.34 9.34
N LYS A 543 -20.44 5.40 10.44
CA LYS A 543 -18.98 5.61 10.41
C LYS A 543 -18.22 4.28 10.39
N LEU A 544 -17.03 4.33 9.78
CA LEU A 544 -16.01 3.30 9.86
C LEU A 544 -14.83 3.81 10.67
N ALA A 545 -14.24 2.97 11.51
CA ALA A 545 -12.93 3.18 12.09
C ALA A 545 -11.89 2.42 11.27
N CYS A 546 -10.81 3.08 10.87
CA CYS A 546 -9.74 2.47 10.07
C CYS A 546 -8.37 3.06 10.45
N ILE A 547 -7.31 2.42 10.01
CA ILE A 547 -5.95 2.95 10.11
C ILE A 547 -5.63 3.66 8.79
N GLY A 548 -5.38 4.97 8.87
CA GLY A 548 -4.91 5.71 7.72
C GLY A 548 -3.41 5.53 7.58
N SER A 549 -2.97 4.64 6.68
CA SER A 549 -1.56 4.32 6.50
C SER A 549 -0.99 4.91 5.20
N ALA A 550 0.33 4.84 5.10
CA ALA A 550 1.05 5.11 3.88
C ALA A 550 0.99 3.94 2.89
N HIS A 551 1.57 4.18 1.72
CA HIS A 551 1.84 3.12 0.76
C HIS A 551 2.95 2.20 1.32
N HIS A 552 4.19 2.67 1.43
CA HIS A 552 5.33 1.81 1.79
C HIS A 552 5.46 1.51 3.30
N ASN A 553 4.40 1.03 3.95
CA ASN A 553 4.44 0.60 5.35
C ASN A 553 3.59 -0.66 5.60
N THR A 554 3.66 -1.26 6.79
CA THR A 554 2.85 -2.44 7.18
C THR A 554 1.37 -2.17 7.45
N GLY A 555 0.79 -1.07 6.96
CA GLY A 555 -0.59 -0.67 7.23
C GLY A 555 -0.84 -0.17 8.65
N ALA A 556 0.20 0.19 9.41
CA ALA A 556 0.12 0.90 10.67
C ALA A 556 0.04 2.43 10.45
N GLY A 557 -0.51 3.20 11.39
CA GLY A 557 -0.67 4.65 11.20
C GLY A 557 -1.63 5.29 12.20
N PRO A 558 -2.12 6.51 11.96
CA PRO A 558 -3.20 7.09 12.76
C PRO A 558 -4.52 6.33 12.65
N LEU A 559 -5.26 6.28 13.76
CA LEU A 559 -6.68 5.93 13.77
C LEU A 559 -7.47 7.05 13.11
N CYS A 560 -8.32 6.69 12.15
CA CYS A 560 -9.22 7.59 11.44
C CYS A 560 -10.67 7.11 11.54
N LEU A 561 -11.61 8.06 11.50
CA LEU A 561 -13.02 7.82 11.29
C LEU A 561 -13.41 8.27 9.88
N VAL A 562 -14.17 7.44 9.18
CA VAL A 562 -14.74 7.73 7.86
C VAL A 562 -16.25 7.69 7.99
N ASP A 563 -16.95 8.80 7.69
CA ASP A 563 -18.41 8.84 7.72
C ASP A 563 -19.00 8.57 6.33
N LEU A 564 -19.66 7.40 6.19
CA LEU A 564 -20.27 7.00 4.92
C LEU A 564 -21.55 7.78 4.59
N ALA A 565 -22.09 8.58 5.52
CA ALA A 565 -23.18 9.51 5.22
C ALA A 565 -22.68 10.76 4.48
N ILE A 566 -21.36 11.01 4.51
CA ILE A 566 -20.70 12.06 3.76
C ILE A 566 -20.20 11.46 2.43
N GLY A 567 -20.21 12.26 1.36
CA GLY A 567 -19.90 11.77 0.03
C GLY A 567 -18.51 11.08 -0.03
N PRO A 568 -18.35 9.98 -0.80
CA PRO A 568 -17.11 9.18 -0.87
C PRO A 568 -15.82 9.95 -1.18
N ASN A 569 -15.94 11.15 -1.73
CA ASN A 569 -14.84 11.97 -2.23
C ASN A 569 -14.74 13.32 -1.50
N ASP A 570 -15.50 13.48 -0.42
CA ASP A 570 -15.56 14.70 0.37
C ASP A 570 -14.62 14.60 1.58
N ALA A 571 -13.68 15.55 1.68
CA ALA A 571 -12.65 15.54 2.70
C ALA A 571 -13.23 15.64 4.12
N ASP A 572 -14.39 16.28 4.26
CA ASP A 572 -15.09 16.43 5.54
C ASP A 572 -15.57 15.09 6.11
N GLY A 573 -15.60 14.03 5.27
CA GLY A 573 -15.93 12.67 5.68
C GLY A 573 -14.84 11.95 6.46
N LEU A 574 -13.61 12.51 6.52
CA LEU A 574 -12.47 11.90 7.20
C LEU A 574 -12.06 12.72 8.42
N GLU A 575 -12.08 12.07 9.57
CA GLU A 575 -11.51 12.60 10.80
C GLU A 575 -10.27 11.78 11.19
N ARG A 576 -9.16 12.45 11.43
CA ARG A 576 -7.98 11.83 12.03
C ARG A 576 -8.06 11.93 13.55
N VAL A 577 -8.33 10.81 14.20
CA VAL A 577 -8.59 10.72 15.65
C VAL A 577 -7.30 10.82 16.47
N THR A 578 -6.20 10.24 16.00
CA THR A 578 -4.91 10.25 16.72
C THR A 578 -3.92 11.24 16.10
N PRO A 579 -2.95 11.77 16.88
CA PRO A 579 -2.05 12.83 16.41
C PRO A 579 -0.96 12.38 15.42
N VAL A 580 -0.90 11.08 15.08
CA VAL A 580 0.11 10.52 14.18
C VAL A 580 -0.07 11.07 12.76
N ARG A 581 1.03 11.39 12.08
CA ARG A 581 0.99 11.85 10.67
C ARG A 581 0.79 10.66 9.72
N TYR A 582 0.35 10.94 8.50
CA TYR A 582 0.40 9.96 7.41
C TYR A 582 1.85 9.91 6.92
N VAL A 583 2.61 8.94 7.42
CA VAL A 583 4.07 8.82 7.21
C VAL A 583 4.35 7.88 6.06
N GLU A 584 4.89 8.39 4.94
CA GLU A 584 5.13 7.60 3.72
C GLU A 584 6.41 6.75 3.78
N THR A 585 7.42 7.22 4.51
CA THR A 585 8.73 6.59 4.56
C THR A 585 9.25 6.46 6.00
N PRO A 586 10.05 5.43 6.32
CA PRO A 586 10.53 5.17 7.68
C PRO A 586 11.34 6.30 8.34
N ASP A 587 11.86 7.26 7.56
CA ASP A 587 12.57 8.45 8.04
C ASP A 587 11.64 9.56 8.59
N GLN A 588 10.32 9.48 8.34
CA GLN A 588 9.34 10.44 8.84
C GLN A 588 8.69 10.00 10.17
N GLN A 589 9.45 9.31 11.02
CA GLN A 589 8.97 8.61 12.23
C GLN A 589 8.01 9.46 13.09
N PRO A 590 6.91 8.88 13.58
CA PRO A 590 6.01 9.61 14.44
C PRO A 590 6.52 9.68 15.88
N ASP A 591 6.59 10.90 16.44
CA ASP A 591 6.85 11.15 17.87
C ASP A 591 5.82 10.49 18.82
N ALA A 592 4.77 9.86 18.27
CA ALA A 592 3.61 9.35 19.00
C ALA A 592 3.34 7.85 18.78
N GLY A 593 4.31 7.09 18.24
CA GLY A 593 4.22 5.64 18.00
C GLY A 593 3.25 5.22 16.89
N TRP A 594 2.95 3.92 16.83
CA TRP A 594 2.17 3.30 15.75
C TRP A 594 0.88 2.66 16.26
N TYR A 595 -0.26 2.93 15.59
CA TYR A 595 -1.55 2.30 15.90
C TYR A 595 -1.91 1.31 14.80
N ASP A 596 -2.59 0.24 15.19
CA ASP A 596 -3.06 -0.80 14.28
C ASP A 596 -4.30 -1.52 14.87
N CYS A 597 -4.96 -2.33 14.04
CA CYS A 597 -6.01 -3.27 14.44
C CYS A 597 -7.14 -2.66 15.31
N PRO A 598 -7.82 -1.59 14.88
CA PRO A 598 -8.86 -0.97 15.70
C PRO A 598 -10.10 -1.87 15.82
N HIS A 599 -10.73 -1.84 16.98
CA HIS A 599 -12.00 -2.45 17.31
C HIS A 599 -12.89 -1.40 18.01
N PRO A 600 -13.73 -0.69 17.25
CA PRO A 600 -14.55 0.39 17.79
C PRO A 600 -15.63 -0.15 18.73
N LEU A 601 -15.75 0.45 19.91
CA LEU A 601 -16.87 0.22 20.82
C LEU A 601 -18.00 1.22 20.55
N ASN A 602 -17.61 2.46 20.26
CA ASN A 602 -18.40 3.55 19.69
C ASN A 602 -17.43 4.61 19.10
N GLU A 603 -17.90 5.82 18.80
CA GLU A 603 -17.06 6.90 18.26
C GLU A 603 -15.99 7.42 19.23
N ASN A 604 -16.13 7.20 20.54
CA ASN A 604 -15.24 7.73 21.57
C ASN A 604 -14.29 6.70 22.17
N TYR A 605 -14.61 5.41 22.11
CA TYR A 605 -13.87 4.33 22.79
C TYR A 605 -13.54 3.19 21.83
N TYR A 606 -12.29 2.74 21.88
CA TYR A 606 -11.74 1.74 20.97
C TYR A 606 -10.86 0.77 21.76
N LEU A 607 -10.87 -0.51 21.36
CA LEU A 607 -9.75 -1.40 21.64
C LEU A 607 -8.85 -1.39 20.41
N LEU A 608 -7.53 -1.32 20.59
CA LEU A 608 -6.58 -1.29 19.47
C LEU A 608 -5.22 -1.83 19.86
N SER A 609 -4.37 -2.07 18.87
CA SER A 609 -2.97 -2.41 19.05
C SER A 609 -2.10 -1.17 18.88
N TYR A 610 -1.11 -1.00 19.76
CA TYR A 610 -0.19 0.13 19.69
C TYR A 610 1.24 -0.25 20.07
N SER A 611 2.19 0.30 19.33
CA SER A 611 3.63 0.16 19.57
C SER A 611 4.26 1.51 19.83
N PHE A 612 5.13 1.56 20.83
CA PHE A 612 6.01 2.70 21.07
C PHE A 612 7.29 2.66 20.22
N SER A 613 7.51 1.59 19.45
CA SER A 613 8.70 1.48 18.64
C SER A 613 8.74 2.62 17.61
N PRO A 614 9.93 3.19 17.34
CA PRO A 614 10.08 4.09 16.20
C PRO A 614 9.81 3.36 14.86
N SER A 615 9.96 2.04 14.83
CA SER A 615 9.70 1.22 13.65
C SER A 615 8.31 0.60 13.68
N GLU A 616 7.57 0.77 12.58
CA GLU A 616 6.28 0.12 12.36
C GLU A 616 6.40 -1.41 12.24
N THR A 617 7.57 -1.89 11.80
CA THR A 617 7.86 -3.31 11.56
C THR A 617 8.29 -4.08 12.80
N GLU A 618 8.27 -3.43 13.97
CA GLU A 618 8.67 -4.04 15.22
C GLU A 618 7.83 -5.30 15.50
N THR A 619 8.49 -6.45 15.45
CA THR A 619 7.81 -7.75 15.47
C THR A 619 7.19 -8.07 16.82
N THR A 620 7.71 -7.52 17.93
CA THR A 620 7.27 -7.85 19.30
C THR A 620 6.73 -6.65 20.09
N GLY A 621 6.59 -5.48 19.45
CA GLY A 621 6.39 -4.20 20.14
C GLY A 621 4.93 -3.82 20.41
N TYR A 622 3.97 -4.40 19.69
CA TYR A 622 2.56 -4.03 19.77
C TYR A 622 1.88 -4.65 20.98
N ALA A 623 1.16 -3.83 21.74
CA ALA A 623 0.35 -4.23 22.88
C ALA A 623 -1.10 -3.79 22.70
N LEU A 624 -2.03 -4.37 23.47
CA LEU A 624 -3.45 -4.01 23.44
C LEU A 624 -3.74 -2.83 24.37
N TYR A 625 -4.52 -1.87 23.88
CA TYR A 625 -4.94 -0.70 24.65
C TYR A 625 -6.44 -0.48 24.54
N LEU A 626 -7.01 0.05 25.63
CA LEU A 626 -8.27 0.77 25.61
C LEU A 626 -7.94 2.24 25.33
N PHE A 627 -8.35 2.71 24.16
CA PHE A 627 -8.14 4.08 23.70
C PHE A 627 -9.44 4.88 23.83
N ASP A 628 -9.32 6.15 24.20
CA ASP A 628 -10.39 7.12 24.17
C ASP A 628 -10.00 8.41 23.45
N THR A 629 -10.98 9.05 22.80
CA THR A 629 -10.80 10.31 22.05
C THR A 629 -10.47 11.51 22.94
N TYR A 630 -10.56 11.37 24.27
CA TYR A 630 -10.16 12.40 25.23
C TYR A 630 -8.65 12.38 25.53
N GLY A 631 -7.87 11.63 24.73
CA GLY A 631 -6.43 11.61 24.80
C GLY A 631 -5.86 10.48 25.65
N GLY A 632 -6.66 9.49 26.04
CA GLY A 632 -6.19 8.36 26.84
C GLY A 632 -5.81 7.12 26.04
N LYS A 633 -4.72 6.45 26.44
CA LYS A 633 -4.43 5.05 26.11
C LYS A 633 -4.18 4.29 27.42
N GLU A 634 -5.03 3.34 27.75
CA GLU A 634 -4.85 2.47 28.90
C GLU A 634 -4.35 1.10 28.46
N LEU A 635 -3.16 0.70 28.91
CA LEU A 635 -2.61 -0.62 28.62
C LEU A 635 -3.58 -1.71 29.12
N VAL A 636 -4.02 -2.60 28.23
CA VAL A 636 -4.88 -3.76 28.55
C VAL A 636 -4.02 -5.00 28.73
N TYR A 637 -3.15 -5.28 27.76
CA TYR A 637 -2.27 -6.45 27.77
C TYR A 637 -1.03 -6.20 26.93
N ARG A 638 0.13 -6.61 27.44
CA ARG A 638 1.40 -6.65 26.72
C ARG A 638 2.02 -8.01 26.92
N ASP A 639 2.52 -8.58 25.84
CA ASP A 639 3.38 -9.75 25.89
C ASP A 639 4.85 -9.31 25.91
N GLU A 640 5.71 -10.07 26.57
CA GLU A 640 7.14 -9.74 26.61
C GLU A 640 7.88 -10.23 25.36
N GLU A 641 7.34 -11.23 24.65
CA GLU A 641 8.04 -11.91 23.55
C GLU A 641 7.37 -11.71 22.19
N LEU A 642 6.08 -11.34 22.14
CA LEU A 642 5.29 -11.24 20.90
C LEU A 642 4.44 -9.97 20.84
N SER A 643 3.97 -9.64 19.65
CA SER A 643 2.96 -8.59 19.49
C SER A 643 1.56 -9.13 19.80
N ALA A 644 0.72 -8.31 20.45
CA ALA A 644 -0.69 -8.57 20.65
C ALA A 644 -1.55 -7.74 19.68
N LEU A 645 -2.30 -8.43 18.82
CA LEU A 645 -2.99 -7.89 17.65
C LEU A 645 -4.47 -8.29 17.60
N PHE A 646 -5.26 -7.58 16.80
CA PHE A 646 -6.67 -7.88 16.49
C PHE A 646 -7.57 -8.09 17.72
N PRO A 647 -7.68 -7.12 18.65
CA PRO A 647 -8.62 -7.23 19.77
C PRO A 647 -10.07 -7.34 19.28
N VAL A 648 -10.85 -8.28 19.82
CA VAL A 648 -12.28 -8.48 19.55
C VAL A 648 -13.01 -8.86 20.83
N LEU A 649 -14.04 -8.11 21.22
CA LEU A 649 -14.86 -8.49 22.38
C LEU A 649 -15.59 -9.82 22.14
N LEU A 650 -15.45 -10.76 23.08
CA LEU A 650 -16.17 -12.03 23.04
C LEU A 650 -17.61 -11.85 23.55
N ARG A 651 -18.53 -11.56 22.63
CA ARG A 651 -19.96 -11.48 22.90
C ARG A 651 -20.75 -11.69 21.61
N PRO A 652 -22.05 -12.05 21.69
CA PRO A 652 -22.93 -11.99 20.53
C PRO A 652 -22.91 -10.59 19.88
N ARG A 653 -22.96 -10.56 18.56
CA ARG A 653 -23.02 -9.32 17.76
C ARG A 653 -24.24 -9.33 16.86
N GLU A 654 -24.68 -8.13 16.48
CA GLU A 654 -25.80 -7.98 15.55
C GLU A 654 -25.51 -8.69 14.22
N ARG A 655 -26.48 -9.48 13.76
CA ARG A 655 -26.46 -10.14 12.46
C ARG A 655 -27.32 -9.30 11.51
N PRO A 656 -26.73 -8.62 10.50
CA PRO A 656 -27.49 -7.94 9.46
C PRO A 656 -28.50 -8.89 8.78
N GLY A 657 -29.51 -8.34 8.12
CA GLY A 657 -30.38 -9.16 7.26
C GLY A 657 -29.58 -9.75 6.10
N PRO A 658 -29.73 -11.05 5.77
CA PRO A 658 -29.08 -11.61 4.59
C PRO A 658 -29.62 -10.94 3.32
N LEU A 659 -28.71 -10.53 2.45
CA LEU A 659 -29.04 -9.96 1.14
C LEU A 659 -29.40 -11.10 0.18
N PRO A 660 -30.58 -11.08 -0.47
CA PRO A 660 -30.88 -12.04 -1.51
C PRO A 660 -29.93 -11.83 -2.70
N PRO A 661 -29.48 -12.91 -3.35
CA PRO A 661 -28.64 -12.78 -4.54
C PRO A 661 -29.41 -12.06 -5.66
N LEU A 662 -28.72 -11.19 -6.40
CA LEU A 662 -29.25 -10.53 -7.59
C LEU A 662 -29.07 -11.38 -8.85
N THR A 663 -28.16 -12.34 -8.81
CA THR A 663 -27.96 -13.36 -9.85
C THR A 663 -27.60 -14.69 -9.20
N ASP A 664 -27.97 -15.80 -9.83
CA ASP A 664 -27.51 -17.14 -9.46
C ASP A 664 -26.22 -17.56 -10.19
N GLY A 665 -25.68 -16.67 -11.03
CA GLY A 665 -24.50 -16.91 -11.85
C GLY A 665 -24.75 -17.82 -13.06
N THR A 666 -26.01 -18.15 -13.37
CA THR A 666 -26.39 -19.03 -14.48
C THR A 666 -26.76 -18.29 -15.76
N GLY A 667 -26.75 -16.95 -15.73
CA GLY A 667 -27.18 -16.06 -16.83
C GLY A 667 -26.27 -15.99 -18.06
N GLY A 668 -25.50 -17.05 -18.36
CA GLY A 668 -24.57 -17.10 -19.49
C GLY A 668 -23.19 -16.53 -19.20
N GLU A 669 -22.50 -16.02 -20.21
CA GLU A 669 -21.12 -15.50 -20.11
C GLU A 669 -21.04 -13.97 -19.96
N CYS A 670 -22.17 -13.29 -19.76
CA CYS A 670 -22.28 -11.82 -19.79
C CYS A 670 -23.11 -11.25 -18.63
N GLY A 671 -22.91 -9.97 -18.35
CA GLY A 671 -23.82 -9.12 -17.58
C GLY A 671 -24.31 -7.93 -18.42
N GLU A 672 -25.31 -7.20 -17.92
CA GLU A 672 -25.94 -6.07 -18.61
C GLU A 672 -25.77 -4.77 -17.82
N PHE A 673 -25.29 -3.72 -18.50
CA PHE A 673 -25.21 -2.36 -17.99
C PHE A 673 -26.34 -1.50 -18.56
N LEU A 674 -26.87 -0.62 -17.71
CA LEU A 674 -27.64 0.56 -18.11
C LEU A 674 -26.94 1.83 -17.63
N VAL A 675 -26.47 2.66 -18.54
CA VAL A 675 -26.06 4.04 -18.24
C VAL A 675 -27.28 4.94 -18.48
N GLN A 676 -27.75 5.65 -17.45
CA GLN A 676 -28.96 6.47 -17.59
C GLN A 676 -28.73 7.71 -18.45
N ASP A 677 -27.60 8.39 -18.27
CA ASP A 677 -27.25 9.62 -19.00
C ASP A 677 -25.72 9.84 -18.98
N VAL A 678 -25.04 9.53 -20.10
CA VAL A 678 -23.59 9.77 -20.25
C VAL A 678 -23.22 11.25 -20.19
N HIS A 679 -24.17 12.18 -20.32
CA HIS A 679 -23.88 13.62 -20.27
C HIS A 679 -23.54 14.10 -18.85
N GLU A 680 -23.97 13.37 -17.83
CA GLU A 680 -23.53 13.60 -16.45
C GLU A 680 -22.06 13.15 -16.31
N GLY A 681 -21.19 14.10 -15.97
CA GLY A 681 -19.73 13.92 -15.93
C GLY A 681 -18.97 14.54 -17.12
N LEU A 682 -19.66 14.84 -18.24
CA LEU A 682 -19.06 15.52 -19.38
C LEU A 682 -19.00 17.04 -19.20
N ALA A 683 -17.95 17.64 -19.77
CA ALA A 683 -17.87 19.09 -19.97
C ALA A 683 -19.12 19.59 -20.73
N PRO A 684 -19.73 20.74 -20.34
CA PRO A 684 -20.96 21.23 -20.95
C PRO A 684 -20.96 21.26 -22.48
N GLU A 685 -19.85 21.67 -23.08
CA GLU A 685 -19.61 21.74 -24.53
C GLU A 685 -19.51 20.38 -25.24
N ALA A 686 -19.22 19.31 -24.50
CA ALA A 686 -19.08 17.96 -25.02
C ALA A 686 -20.39 17.15 -25.02
N ARG A 687 -21.39 17.57 -24.24
CA ARG A 687 -22.62 16.78 -24.01
C ARG A 687 -23.32 16.39 -25.32
N GLY A 688 -23.63 17.36 -26.19
CA GLY A 688 -24.33 17.10 -27.46
C GLY A 688 -23.55 16.25 -28.48
N ALA A 689 -22.26 16.01 -28.24
CA ALA A 689 -21.40 15.25 -29.15
C ALA A 689 -21.39 13.75 -28.89
N ALA A 690 -21.84 13.26 -27.72
CA ALA A 690 -21.77 11.84 -27.36
C ALA A 690 -22.59 10.96 -28.33
N ARG A 691 -21.96 9.91 -28.88
CA ARG A 691 -22.59 8.97 -29.83
C ARG A 691 -22.32 7.51 -29.52
N TYR A 692 -21.17 7.19 -28.95
CA TYR A 692 -20.78 5.81 -28.64
C TYR A 692 -20.15 5.72 -27.26
N LEU A 693 -20.27 4.54 -26.64
CA LEU A 693 -19.42 4.11 -25.54
C LEU A 693 -18.44 3.08 -26.08
N GLN A 694 -17.15 3.32 -25.88
CA GLN A 694 -16.11 2.33 -26.10
C GLN A 694 -15.93 1.50 -24.83
N ILE A 695 -15.96 0.19 -24.98
CA ILE A 695 -15.78 -0.76 -23.88
C ILE A 695 -14.35 -1.28 -23.93
N ILE A 696 -13.60 -1.08 -22.84
CA ILE A 696 -12.18 -1.43 -22.76
C ILE A 696 -11.97 -2.37 -21.58
N GLU A 697 -11.33 -3.51 -21.83
CA GLU A 697 -10.85 -4.43 -20.79
C GLU A 697 -9.45 -3.98 -20.33
N ALA A 698 -9.27 -3.84 -19.02
CA ALA A 698 -7.96 -3.72 -18.39
C ALA A 698 -7.53 -5.10 -17.88
N HIS A 699 -6.37 -5.58 -18.33
CA HIS A 699 -5.96 -6.96 -18.05
C HIS A 699 -5.28 -7.08 -16.69
N GLU A 700 -5.45 -8.24 -16.06
CA GLU A 700 -4.64 -8.68 -14.93
C GLU A 700 -3.23 -9.09 -15.43
N ARG A 701 -2.24 -9.03 -14.54
CA ARG A 701 -0.88 -9.51 -14.82
C ARG A 701 -0.67 -10.86 -14.15
N HIS A 702 -0.25 -11.84 -14.92
CA HIS A 702 -0.01 -13.22 -14.44
C HIS A 702 1.42 -13.71 -14.70
N ILE A 703 2.29 -12.81 -15.15
CA ILE A 703 3.65 -13.16 -15.52
C ILE A 703 4.66 -12.22 -14.88
N HIS A 704 5.79 -12.82 -14.50
CA HIS A 704 6.96 -12.11 -14.06
C HIS A 704 7.75 -11.59 -15.26
N THR A 705 8.37 -10.43 -15.09
CA THR A 705 9.11 -9.75 -16.15
C THR A 705 10.47 -9.29 -15.65
N SER A 706 11.40 -9.07 -16.58
CA SER A 706 12.67 -8.40 -16.29
C SER A 706 12.76 -7.18 -17.20
N PRO A 707 12.69 -5.94 -16.67
CA PRO A 707 12.57 -5.59 -15.24
C PRO A 707 11.21 -6.00 -14.63
N TYR A 708 11.13 -6.16 -13.31
CA TYR A 708 9.92 -6.58 -12.58
C TYR A 708 8.76 -5.58 -12.68
N ALA A 709 9.05 -4.31 -12.94
CA ALA A 709 8.08 -3.24 -13.18
C ALA A 709 8.16 -2.82 -14.65
N ILE A 710 7.03 -2.92 -15.37
CA ILE A 710 6.93 -2.54 -16.78
C ILE A 710 5.71 -1.66 -16.98
N GLU A 711 5.94 -0.38 -17.26
CA GLU A 711 4.95 0.49 -17.88
C GLU A 711 4.79 0.09 -19.34
N VAL A 712 3.55 0.01 -19.82
CA VAL A 712 3.23 -0.41 -21.20
C VAL A 712 3.64 0.62 -22.26
N GLY A 713 4.26 1.72 -21.84
CA GLY A 713 4.84 2.79 -22.63
C GLY A 713 5.12 3.99 -21.72
N PRO A 714 5.97 4.95 -22.12
CA PRO A 714 6.17 6.20 -21.37
C PRO A 714 4.84 6.82 -20.96
N ASP A 715 4.58 6.98 -19.66
CA ASP A 715 3.33 7.54 -19.12
C ASP A 715 2.03 6.90 -19.65
N SER A 716 2.08 5.66 -20.15
CA SER A 716 0.91 4.97 -20.73
C SER A 716 0.13 4.15 -19.68
N GLY A 717 0.68 4.03 -18.47
CA GLY A 717 0.16 3.18 -17.38
C GLY A 717 0.92 1.86 -17.27
N PHE A 718 0.53 1.04 -16.29
CA PHE A 718 1.10 -0.30 -16.10
C PHE A 718 0.19 -1.38 -16.66
N GLU A 719 -1.09 -1.07 -16.85
CA GLU A 719 -2.10 -2.01 -17.32
C GLU A 719 -2.14 -2.09 -18.86
N THR A 720 -2.00 -3.30 -19.40
CA THR A 720 -2.34 -3.60 -20.78
C THR A 720 -3.86 -3.53 -20.96
N LYS A 721 -4.31 -3.24 -22.19
CA LYS A 721 -5.71 -2.89 -22.48
C LYS A 721 -6.17 -3.56 -23.77
N THR A 722 -7.42 -4.00 -23.83
CA THR A 722 -8.08 -4.45 -25.08
C THR A 722 -9.35 -3.66 -25.30
N VAL A 723 -9.50 -3.05 -26.47
CA VAL A 723 -10.80 -2.50 -26.89
C VAL A 723 -11.69 -3.66 -27.31
N LEU A 724 -12.74 -3.92 -26.54
CA LEU A 724 -13.73 -4.94 -26.88
C LEU A 724 -14.62 -4.50 -28.03
N GLY A 725 -14.88 -3.18 -28.12
CA GLY A 725 -15.64 -2.58 -29.19
C GLY A 725 -16.44 -1.36 -28.74
N THR A 726 -17.49 -1.03 -29.48
CA THR A 726 -18.36 0.12 -29.18
C THR A 726 -19.83 -0.27 -29.11
N VAL A 727 -20.60 0.51 -28.35
CA VAL A 727 -22.07 0.43 -28.28
C VAL A 727 -22.68 1.82 -28.48
N PRO A 728 -23.88 1.92 -29.07
CA PRO A 728 -24.51 3.21 -29.35
C PRO A 728 -25.03 3.89 -28.07
N VAL A 729 -24.91 5.21 -28.04
CA VAL A 729 -25.54 6.10 -27.05
C VAL A 729 -26.78 6.73 -27.69
N GLU A 730 -27.90 6.68 -26.99
CA GLU A 730 -29.15 7.28 -27.42
C GLU A 730 -29.09 8.83 -27.39
N PRO A 731 -29.96 9.53 -28.13
CA PRO A 731 -30.00 10.99 -28.11
C PRO A 731 -30.30 11.63 -26.74
N ASP A 732 -30.85 10.87 -25.79
CA ASP A 732 -31.09 11.31 -24.41
C ASP A 732 -29.91 11.01 -23.47
N GLY A 733 -28.78 10.53 -24.01
CA GLY A 733 -27.58 10.18 -23.26
C GLY A 733 -27.59 8.75 -22.71
N SER A 734 -28.69 8.00 -22.83
CA SER A 734 -28.78 6.66 -22.27
C SER A 734 -28.11 5.58 -23.12
N ALA A 735 -27.60 4.52 -22.49
CA ALA A 735 -27.04 3.36 -23.18
C ALA A 735 -27.32 2.08 -22.40
N ALA A 736 -27.76 1.01 -23.09
CA ALA A 736 -27.96 -0.32 -22.53
C ALA A 736 -27.17 -1.33 -23.35
N PHE A 737 -26.35 -2.15 -22.71
CA PHE A 737 -25.43 -3.06 -23.41
C PHE A 737 -24.97 -4.25 -22.55
N ARG A 738 -24.54 -5.32 -23.24
CA ARG A 738 -23.94 -6.51 -22.63
C ARG A 738 -22.42 -6.40 -22.58
N VAL A 739 -21.82 -6.88 -21.50
CA VAL A 739 -20.36 -7.05 -21.37
C VAL A 739 -20.04 -8.46 -20.89
N PRO A 740 -18.87 -9.02 -21.24
CA PRO A 740 -18.47 -10.31 -20.70
C PRO A 740 -18.33 -10.25 -19.17
N ALA A 741 -18.86 -11.25 -18.49
CA ALA A 741 -18.77 -11.37 -17.03
C ALA A 741 -17.33 -11.68 -16.60
N GLY A 742 -16.98 -11.30 -15.37
CA GLY A 742 -15.67 -11.60 -14.79
C GLY A 742 -14.49 -10.83 -15.41
N LYS A 743 -14.74 -9.78 -16.20
CA LYS A 743 -13.70 -8.90 -16.76
C LYS A 743 -13.70 -7.54 -16.08
N SER A 744 -12.50 -7.01 -15.82
CA SER A 744 -12.30 -5.62 -15.40
C SER A 744 -12.46 -4.70 -16.62
N VAL A 745 -13.59 -4.00 -16.72
CA VAL A 745 -13.91 -3.12 -17.83
C VAL A 745 -14.03 -1.67 -17.40
N PHE A 746 -13.73 -0.76 -18.32
CA PHE A 746 -13.95 0.67 -18.18
C PHE A 746 -14.42 1.28 -19.51
N PHE A 747 -14.94 2.50 -19.45
CA PHE A 747 -15.65 3.11 -20.57
C PHE A 747 -15.03 4.44 -21.01
N THR A 748 -15.04 4.68 -22.32
CA THR A 748 -14.76 5.99 -22.91
C THR A 748 -15.97 6.46 -23.70
N VAL A 749 -16.46 7.67 -23.42
CA VAL A 749 -17.52 8.31 -24.21
C VAL A 749 -16.90 8.88 -25.46
N LEU A 750 -17.43 8.53 -26.63
CA LEU A 750 -16.93 8.96 -27.94
C LEU A 750 -17.93 9.87 -28.66
N ASP A 751 -17.39 10.77 -29.50
CA ASP A 751 -18.18 11.55 -30.45
C ASP A 751 -18.51 10.79 -31.75
N GLN A 752 -19.19 11.46 -32.68
CA GLN A 752 -19.56 10.91 -34.00
C GLN A 752 -18.37 10.49 -34.87
N ASP A 753 -17.19 11.06 -34.61
CA ASP A 753 -15.94 10.74 -35.30
C ASP A 753 -15.12 9.70 -34.51
N HIS A 754 -15.72 9.04 -33.51
CA HIS A 754 -15.07 8.08 -32.61
C HIS A 754 -13.89 8.66 -31.81
N ARG A 755 -13.93 9.94 -31.44
CA ARG A 755 -12.92 10.56 -30.58
C ARG A 755 -13.38 10.66 -29.12
N ALA A 756 -12.49 10.45 -28.16
CA ALA A 756 -12.80 10.54 -26.74
C ALA A 756 -13.25 11.93 -26.31
N LEU A 757 -14.41 11.96 -25.66
CA LEU A 757 -14.93 13.10 -24.89
C LEU A 757 -14.52 13.00 -23.42
N HIS A 758 -14.57 11.80 -22.86
CA HIS A 758 -14.18 11.52 -21.48
C HIS A 758 -13.93 10.02 -21.27
N THR A 759 -12.99 9.67 -20.40
CA THR A 759 -12.63 8.29 -20.07
C THR A 759 -12.77 8.06 -18.58
N MET A 760 -13.46 6.98 -18.22
CA MET A 760 -13.50 6.46 -16.85
C MET A 760 -12.08 6.02 -16.45
N ARG A 761 -11.51 6.67 -15.43
CA ARG A 761 -10.19 6.32 -14.86
C ARG A 761 -10.35 5.41 -13.65
N SER A 762 -11.14 4.35 -13.82
CA SER A 762 -11.40 3.29 -12.83
C SER A 762 -11.93 2.05 -13.54
N VAL A 763 -12.09 0.92 -12.87
CA VAL A 763 -12.69 -0.30 -13.44
C VAL A 763 -13.96 -0.72 -12.70
N THR A 764 -14.83 -1.40 -13.44
CA THR A 764 -15.99 -2.12 -12.92
C THR A 764 -16.04 -3.52 -13.54
N ASN A 765 -16.84 -4.40 -12.98
CA ASN A 765 -17.03 -5.77 -13.44
C ASN A 765 -18.47 -6.21 -13.13
N LEU A 766 -18.93 -7.25 -13.84
CA LEU A 766 -20.24 -7.86 -13.59
C LEU A 766 -20.09 -9.37 -13.39
N GLN A 767 -20.96 -9.91 -12.55
CA GLN A 767 -21.23 -11.33 -12.48
C GLN A 767 -22.07 -11.79 -13.67
N ALA A 768 -22.01 -13.08 -13.99
CA ALA A 768 -22.86 -13.67 -15.02
C ALA A 768 -24.34 -13.47 -14.70
N GLY A 769 -25.12 -12.94 -15.64
CA GLY A 769 -26.55 -12.63 -15.47
C GLY A 769 -26.85 -11.39 -14.63
N GLU A 770 -25.83 -10.68 -14.12
CA GLU A 770 -26.04 -9.44 -13.37
C GLU A 770 -26.60 -8.34 -14.27
N ARG A 771 -27.53 -7.55 -13.72
CA ARG A 771 -28.05 -6.33 -14.34
C ARG A 771 -27.79 -5.17 -13.40
N THR A 772 -27.01 -4.18 -13.84
CA THR A 772 -26.72 -3.00 -13.04
C THR A 772 -26.96 -1.70 -13.81
N ALA A 773 -27.11 -0.60 -13.08
CA ALA A 773 -27.31 0.71 -13.65
C ALA A 773 -26.46 1.77 -12.94
N CYS A 774 -25.93 2.73 -13.71
CA CYS A 774 -25.30 3.94 -13.19
C CYS A 774 -25.98 5.19 -13.78
N VAL A 775 -25.87 6.32 -13.09
CA VAL A 775 -26.51 7.56 -13.59
C VAL A 775 -25.69 8.11 -14.76
N GLY A 776 -24.38 8.28 -14.59
CA GLY A 776 -23.51 8.79 -15.65
C GLY A 776 -22.05 8.38 -15.52
N CYS A 777 -21.21 8.86 -16.46
CA CYS A 777 -19.80 8.53 -16.52
C CYS A 777 -19.00 9.42 -15.54
N HIS A 778 -18.97 9.03 -14.26
CA HIS A 778 -18.30 9.72 -13.14
C HIS A 778 -19.14 10.82 -12.47
N GLU A 779 -20.32 10.45 -11.97
CA GLU A 779 -21.26 11.32 -11.26
C GLU A 779 -20.66 11.97 -9.99
N GLY A 780 -21.04 13.22 -9.73
CA GLY A 780 -20.74 13.88 -8.47
C GLY A 780 -21.63 13.34 -7.36
N ASN A 781 -21.04 12.65 -6.39
CA ASN A 781 -21.71 11.88 -5.31
C ASN A 781 -22.66 12.66 -4.37
N ARG A 782 -22.92 13.96 -4.62
CA ARG A 782 -23.89 14.78 -3.85
C ARG A 782 -25.25 14.91 -4.54
N ARG A 783 -25.47 14.32 -5.71
CA ARG A 783 -26.77 14.35 -6.38
C ARG A 783 -27.55 13.10 -6.01
N ALA A 784 -28.76 13.29 -5.45
CA ALA A 784 -29.76 12.24 -5.40
C ALA A 784 -29.93 11.65 -6.80
N VAL A 785 -30.08 10.31 -6.90
CA VAL A 785 -30.43 9.61 -8.13
C VAL A 785 -31.56 10.41 -8.80
N PRO A 786 -31.38 10.93 -10.02
CA PRO A 786 -32.44 11.66 -10.70
C PRO A 786 -33.69 10.77 -10.73
N ALA A 787 -34.85 11.33 -10.37
CA ALA A 787 -36.12 10.60 -10.34
C ALA A 787 -36.30 9.80 -11.63
N ASN A 788 -36.62 8.49 -11.52
CA ASN A 788 -36.89 7.52 -12.60
C ASN A 788 -37.24 8.21 -13.94
N ARG A 789 -36.22 8.60 -14.71
CA ARG A 789 -36.44 9.10 -16.06
C ARG A 789 -36.56 7.87 -16.94
N PRO A 790 -37.66 7.70 -17.68
CA PRO A 790 -37.72 6.66 -18.69
C PRO A 790 -36.61 6.94 -19.71
N THR A 791 -35.61 6.06 -19.77
CA THR A 791 -34.48 6.16 -20.69
C THR A 791 -34.83 5.45 -21.99
N ARG A 792 -34.43 6.03 -23.13
CA ARG A 792 -34.67 5.43 -24.44
C ARG A 792 -34.01 4.07 -24.59
N ALA A 793 -32.84 3.88 -23.96
CA ALA A 793 -32.12 2.62 -23.99
C ALA A 793 -32.91 1.45 -23.36
N MET A 794 -33.80 1.71 -22.39
CA MET A 794 -34.67 0.68 -21.80
C MET A 794 -35.86 0.28 -22.69
N LEU A 795 -36.13 1.01 -23.78
CA LEU A 795 -37.22 0.69 -24.71
C LEU A 795 -36.85 -0.36 -25.76
N ARG A 796 -35.60 -0.85 -25.73
CA ARG A 796 -35.08 -1.89 -26.61
C ARG A 796 -34.20 -2.87 -25.85
N GLU A 797 -33.89 -3.99 -26.48
CA GLU A 797 -32.91 -4.93 -25.96
C GLU A 797 -31.53 -4.28 -25.80
N PRO A 798 -30.76 -4.64 -24.75
CA PRO A 798 -29.37 -4.24 -24.60
C PRO A 798 -28.56 -4.55 -25.87
N SER A 799 -27.71 -3.62 -26.25
CA SER A 799 -26.85 -3.72 -27.44
C SER A 799 -25.73 -4.74 -27.19
N ASP A 800 -25.43 -5.55 -28.19
CA ASP A 800 -24.18 -6.30 -28.22
C ASP A 800 -23.03 -5.38 -28.65
N ILE A 801 -21.81 -5.71 -28.21
CA ILE A 801 -20.61 -4.91 -28.53
C ILE A 801 -20.26 -5.08 -30.01
N GLU A 802 -20.18 -3.98 -30.76
CA GLU A 802 -19.66 -3.98 -32.12
C GLU A 802 -18.12 -4.08 -32.09
N PRO A 803 -17.50 -5.15 -32.60
CA PRO A 803 -16.05 -5.34 -32.52
C PRO A 803 -15.28 -4.22 -33.24
N PRO A 804 -14.07 -3.87 -32.77
CA PRO A 804 -13.26 -2.86 -33.44
C PRO A 804 -12.79 -3.36 -34.83
N PRO A 805 -12.57 -2.44 -35.79
CA PRO A 805 -12.23 -2.82 -37.16
C PRO A 805 -10.85 -3.46 -37.32
N TRP A 806 -9.95 -3.32 -36.34
CA TRP A 806 -8.67 -4.04 -36.28
C TRP A 806 -8.77 -5.42 -35.59
N GLY A 807 -9.98 -5.82 -35.18
CA GLY A 807 -10.26 -7.04 -34.42
C GLY A 807 -9.99 -6.90 -32.92
N ILE A 808 -10.62 -7.76 -32.11
CA ILE A 808 -10.45 -7.77 -30.65
C ILE A 808 -9.07 -8.32 -30.31
N ARG A 809 -8.16 -7.44 -29.88
CA ARG A 809 -6.78 -7.76 -29.47
C ARG A 809 -6.23 -6.70 -28.53
N PRO A 810 -5.15 -7.00 -27.80
CA PRO A 810 -4.49 -6.00 -26.98
C PRO A 810 -4.04 -4.80 -27.80
N MET A 811 -4.17 -3.61 -27.21
CA MET A 811 -3.79 -2.35 -27.82
C MET A 811 -2.28 -2.20 -27.79
N GLU A 812 -1.62 -2.58 -28.88
CA GLU A 812 -0.18 -2.49 -29.07
C GLU A 812 0.10 -1.60 -30.28
N PHE A 813 1.03 -0.65 -30.13
CA PHE A 813 1.38 0.29 -31.20
C PHE A 813 1.81 -0.44 -32.48
N ALA A 814 2.66 -1.46 -32.33
CA ALA A 814 3.17 -2.21 -33.47
C ALA A 814 2.03 -2.90 -34.24
N THR A 815 1.04 -3.48 -33.57
CA THR A 815 0.00 -4.27 -34.25
C THR A 815 -1.20 -3.46 -34.72
N VAL A 816 -1.52 -2.36 -34.04
CA VAL A 816 -2.72 -1.56 -34.32
C VAL A 816 -2.39 -0.28 -35.10
N VAL A 817 -1.30 0.41 -34.78
CA VAL A 817 -1.01 1.77 -35.30
C VAL A 817 0.04 1.76 -36.40
N GLN A 818 1.14 1.02 -36.25
CA GLN A 818 2.20 0.98 -37.26
C GLN A 818 1.68 0.63 -38.67
N PRO A 819 0.72 -0.30 -38.88
CA PRO A 819 0.15 -0.56 -40.21
C PRO A 819 -0.56 0.63 -40.85
N VAL A 820 -1.15 1.52 -40.04
CA VAL A 820 -1.76 2.77 -40.52
C VAL A 820 -0.66 3.72 -41.00
N LEU A 821 0.45 3.83 -40.26
CA LEU A 821 1.60 4.65 -40.63
C LEU A 821 2.29 4.11 -41.90
N ASP A 822 2.42 2.80 -42.01
CA ASP A 822 3.08 2.15 -43.16
C ASP A 822 2.36 2.45 -44.48
N ARG A 823 1.02 2.53 -44.44
CA ARG A 823 0.20 2.82 -45.62
C ARG A 823 0.16 4.31 -45.96
N ASN A 824 0.02 5.16 -44.94
CA ASN A 824 -0.40 6.54 -45.14
C ASN A 824 0.68 7.59 -44.83
N CYS A 825 1.68 7.27 -44.00
CA CYS A 825 2.59 8.28 -43.45
C CYS A 825 4.04 8.10 -43.91
N ILE A 826 4.56 6.86 -43.93
CA ILE A 826 5.97 6.60 -44.20
C ILE A 826 6.40 7.04 -45.60
N GLY A 827 5.47 7.12 -46.57
CA GLY A 827 5.75 7.71 -47.88
C GLY A 827 6.41 9.08 -47.79
N CYS A 828 6.06 9.90 -46.79
CA CYS A 828 6.62 11.22 -46.56
C CYS A 828 7.42 11.33 -45.23
N HIS A 829 7.39 10.31 -44.38
CA HIS A 829 8.03 10.29 -43.06
C HIS A 829 8.93 9.05 -42.88
N ASP A 830 9.91 8.85 -43.76
CA ASP A 830 10.80 7.69 -43.76
C ASP A 830 12.19 7.93 -43.15
N GLY A 831 12.42 9.15 -42.64
CA GLY A 831 13.68 9.56 -42.02
C GLY A 831 14.81 9.91 -42.99
N SER A 832 14.58 9.95 -44.32
CA SER A 832 15.57 10.42 -45.29
C SER A 832 15.48 11.96 -45.47
N SER A 833 16.60 12.69 -45.41
CA SER A 833 16.67 14.11 -45.83
C SER A 833 16.99 14.16 -47.34
N GLU A 834 16.48 15.07 -48.18
CA GLU A 834 16.22 16.52 -48.01
C GLU A 834 14.80 17.01 -48.39
N ASP A 835 13.86 16.18 -48.88
CA ASP A 835 12.47 16.62 -49.19
C ASP A 835 11.39 15.59 -48.75
N ARG A 836 11.48 15.09 -47.51
CA ARG A 836 10.44 14.30 -46.81
C ARG A 836 10.39 14.73 -45.33
N HIS A 837 9.17 14.93 -44.80
CA HIS A 837 8.86 15.82 -43.68
C HIS A 837 9.44 15.38 -42.31
N ALA A 838 10.22 16.29 -41.70
CA ALA A 838 10.64 16.47 -40.31
C ALA A 838 11.13 15.29 -39.43
N PHE A 839 10.49 14.11 -39.42
CA PHE A 839 10.84 13.00 -38.50
C PHE A 839 10.42 11.61 -39.03
N ASP A 840 11.10 10.57 -38.52
CA ASP A 840 10.98 9.16 -38.96
C ASP A 840 9.77 8.45 -38.32
N LEU A 841 8.83 7.96 -39.14
CA LEU A 841 7.69 7.14 -38.70
C LEU A 841 7.84 5.66 -39.07
N THR A 842 9.05 5.22 -39.41
CA THR A 842 9.37 3.81 -39.65
C THR A 842 9.67 3.05 -38.37
N ASP A 843 9.40 1.74 -38.40
CA ASP A 843 9.75 0.78 -37.35
C ASP A 843 11.14 0.16 -37.54
N ARG A 844 11.98 0.73 -38.43
CA ARG A 844 13.32 0.21 -38.75
C ARG A 844 14.30 0.33 -37.59
N GLN A 845 14.05 1.27 -36.69
CA GLN A 845 14.85 1.53 -35.50
C GLN A 845 13.96 1.41 -34.27
N SER A 846 14.56 0.95 -33.18
CA SER A 846 13.92 0.92 -31.87
C SER A 846 14.79 1.62 -30.82
N ARG A 847 14.15 2.14 -29.77
CA ARG A 847 14.79 2.68 -28.58
C ARG A 847 14.32 1.92 -27.35
N PRO A 848 15.21 1.61 -26.39
CA PRO A 848 14.82 0.88 -25.19
C PRO A 848 13.93 1.75 -24.29
N TRP A 849 12.78 1.20 -23.90
CA TRP A 849 11.94 1.65 -22.79
C TRP A 849 12.05 0.63 -21.67
N MET A 850 12.68 1.00 -20.55
CA MET A 850 12.92 0.07 -19.43
C MET A 850 13.49 -1.30 -19.87
N GLY A 851 14.40 -1.29 -20.85
CA GLY A 851 15.02 -2.50 -21.40
C GLY A 851 14.23 -3.21 -22.50
N VAL A 852 12.98 -2.81 -22.77
CA VAL A 852 12.14 -3.36 -23.85
C VAL A 852 12.25 -2.48 -25.10
N PRO A 853 12.55 -3.02 -26.29
CA PRO A 853 12.65 -2.22 -27.51
C PRO A 853 11.27 -1.74 -27.98
N LEU A 854 11.09 -0.42 -28.12
CA LEU A 854 9.93 0.19 -28.77
C LEU A 854 10.34 0.90 -30.06
N PRO A 855 9.55 0.85 -31.15
CA PRO A 855 9.87 1.51 -32.41
C PRO A 855 10.12 3.01 -32.27
N VAL A 856 11.04 3.60 -33.03
CA VAL A 856 11.26 5.06 -33.06
C VAL A 856 10.00 5.80 -33.51
N SER A 857 9.24 5.22 -34.45
CA SER A 857 7.94 5.73 -34.90
C SER A 857 6.94 5.91 -33.76
N TYR A 858 6.94 5.03 -32.75
CA TYR A 858 6.10 5.16 -31.56
C TYR A 858 6.42 6.45 -30.81
N TYR A 859 7.70 6.70 -30.50
CA TYR A 859 8.11 7.89 -29.78
C TYR A 859 7.79 9.16 -30.56
N ASN A 860 8.13 9.17 -31.85
CA ASN A 860 7.93 10.35 -32.70
C ASN A 860 6.43 10.68 -32.86
N LEU A 861 5.56 9.69 -33.07
CA LEU A 861 4.12 9.95 -33.14
C LEU A 861 3.57 10.43 -31.79
N ARG A 862 4.04 9.83 -30.68
CA ARG A 862 3.54 10.09 -29.34
C ARG A 862 3.80 11.53 -28.88
N GLU A 863 4.83 12.21 -29.38
CA GLU A 863 5.06 13.65 -29.11
C GLU A 863 3.88 14.54 -29.55
N HIS A 864 3.06 14.05 -30.50
CA HIS A 864 1.90 14.75 -31.03
C HIS A 864 0.57 14.27 -30.44
N VAL A 865 0.62 13.50 -29.36
CA VAL A 865 -0.54 12.95 -28.65
C VAL A 865 -0.71 13.63 -27.28
N ARG A 866 -1.96 13.84 -26.86
CA ARG A 866 -2.31 14.24 -25.49
C ARG A 866 -2.75 13.01 -24.71
N HIS A 867 -1.83 12.50 -23.90
CA HIS A 867 -2.06 11.37 -23.00
C HIS A 867 -2.36 11.84 -21.57
N ALA A 868 -2.97 10.98 -20.76
CA ALA A 868 -3.10 11.16 -19.33
C ALA A 868 -1.73 10.92 -18.65
N PRO A 869 -1.16 11.93 -17.97
CA PRO A 869 0.07 11.74 -17.21
C PRO A 869 -0.20 10.87 -15.96
N ILE A 870 0.51 9.75 -15.84
CA ILE A 870 0.27 8.78 -14.77
C ILE A 870 0.64 9.33 -13.39
N PHE A 871 1.50 10.33 -13.28
CA PHE A 871 1.81 10.99 -12.01
C PHE A 871 0.79 12.05 -11.59
N GLN A 872 -0.27 12.28 -12.38
CA GLN A 872 -1.36 13.18 -12.03
C GLN A 872 -2.61 12.41 -11.67
N TYR A 873 -3.10 12.68 -10.46
CA TYR A 873 -4.27 12.01 -9.95
C TYR A 873 -5.57 12.53 -10.58
N PHE A 874 -5.68 13.85 -10.75
CA PHE A 874 -6.86 14.52 -11.29
C PHE A 874 -6.58 15.08 -12.66
N LEU A 875 -7.52 14.86 -13.56
CA LEU A 875 -7.52 15.43 -14.90
C LEU A 875 -8.91 15.98 -15.15
N ALA A 876 -8.99 17.18 -15.73
CA ALA A 876 -10.28 17.76 -16.10
C ALA A 876 -10.93 16.90 -17.19
N PRO A 877 -12.27 16.72 -17.18
CA PRO A 877 -12.96 16.01 -18.24
C PRO A 877 -12.57 16.56 -19.63
N GLY A 878 -12.17 15.67 -20.55
CA GLY A 878 -11.74 16.03 -21.90
C GLY A 878 -10.34 16.65 -22.02
N SER A 879 -9.53 16.68 -20.96
CA SER A 879 -8.18 17.29 -21.01
C SER A 879 -7.11 16.45 -21.73
N PHE A 880 -7.42 15.21 -22.09
CA PHE A 880 -6.55 14.28 -22.81
C PHE A 880 -7.39 13.42 -23.78
N GLY A 881 -6.71 12.64 -24.62
CA GLY A 881 -7.35 11.76 -25.59
C GLY A 881 -7.31 12.29 -27.02
N SER A 882 -7.93 11.53 -27.93
CA SER A 882 -7.89 11.70 -29.37
C SER A 882 -8.58 12.98 -29.82
N ARG A 883 -9.53 13.53 -29.07
CA ARG A 883 -10.18 14.81 -29.43
C ARG A 883 -9.26 16.03 -29.31
N VAL A 884 -8.36 16.01 -28.33
CA VAL A 884 -7.50 17.16 -28.00
C VAL A 884 -6.04 16.94 -28.44
N SER A 885 -5.75 15.81 -29.09
CA SER A 885 -4.41 15.49 -29.59
C SER A 885 -4.07 16.29 -30.85
N PRO A 886 -2.90 16.94 -30.93
CA PRO A 886 -2.47 17.68 -32.12
C PRO A 886 -2.52 16.85 -33.42
N VAL A 887 -2.14 15.58 -33.37
CA VAL A 887 -2.10 14.72 -34.56
C VAL A 887 -3.48 14.50 -35.18
N THR A 888 -4.51 14.27 -34.37
CA THR A 888 -5.88 14.06 -34.87
C THR A 888 -6.52 15.37 -35.33
N GLN A 889 -6.20 16.50 -34.68
CA GLN A 889 -6.64 17.83 -35.14
C GLN A 889 -6.03 18.18 -36.50
N LEU A 890 -4.75 17.88 -36.70
CA LEU A 890 -4.07 18.04 -37.98
C LEU A 890 -4.72 17.18 -39.07
N LEU A 891 -4.87 15.88 -38.81
CA LEU A 891 -5.45 14.95 -39.79
C LEU A 891 -6.90 15.29 -40.13
N GLN A 892 -7.68 15.82 -39.17
CA GLN A 892 -9.03 16.29 -39.44
C GLN A 892 -9.07 17.59 -40.26
N ALA A 893 -8.11 18.50 -40.06
CA ALA A 893 -7.97 19.70 -40.88
C ALA A 893 -7.45 19.40 -42.30
N GLY A 894 -6.85 18.23 -42.49
CA GLY A 894 -6.18 17.79 -43.71
C GLY A 894 -4.66 17.89 -43.59
N HIS A 895 -3.97 16.90 -44.15
CA HIS A 895 -2.51 16.86 -44.18
C HIS A 895 -2.03 16.40 -45.56
N TYR A 896 -1.84 17.36 -46.47
CA TYR A 896 -1.58 17.10 -47.89
C TYR A 896 -2.66 16.15 -48.46
N ASP A 897 -2.25 15.10 -49.17
CA ASP A 897 -3.14 14.13 -49.81
C ASP A 897 -3.48 12.94 -48.90
N VAL A 898 -3.13 12.99 -47.61
CA VAL A 898 -3.42 11.90 -46.66
C VAL A 898 -4.90 11.93 -46.27
N ALA A 899 -5.62 10.88 -46.65
CA ALA A 899 -6.99 10.61 -46.21
C ALA A 899 -7.07 9.20 -45.61
N LEU A 900 -7.28 9.11 -44.29
CA LEU A 900 -7.38 7.82 -43.60
C LEU A 900 -8.74 7.18 -43.87
N ALA A 901 -8.74 5.87 -44.11
CA ALA A 901 -9.99 5.10 -44.11
C ALA A 901 -10.63 5.15 -42.70
N PRO A 902 -11.97 5.04 -42.58
CA PRO A 902 -12.66 5.11 -41.29
C PRO A 902 -12.11 4.14 -40.23
N GLU A 903 -11.73 2.93 -40.64
CA GLU A 903 -11.09 1.94 -39.78
C GLU A 903 -9.71 2.34 -39.27
N GLU A 904 -8.91 3.01 -40.11
CA GLU A 904 -7.56 3.47 -39.79
C GLU A 904 -7.62 4.67 -38.83
N TRP A 905 -8.57 5.57 -39.06
CA TRP A 905 -8.88 6.68 -38.17
C TRP A 905 -9.31 6.18 -36.78
N ARG A 906 -10.23 5.21 -36.73
CA ARG A 906 -10.69 4.61 -35.46
C ARG A 906 -9.56 3.91 -34.71
N ALA A 907 -8.65 3.22 -35.41
CA ALA A 907 -7.49 2.57 -34.80
C ALA A 907 -6.56 3.59 -34.12
N LEU A 908 -6.26 4.70 -34.82
CA LEU A 908 -5.44 5.78 -34.29
C LEU A 908 -6.09 6.45 -33.06
N CYS A 909 -7.38 6.79 -33.15
CA CYS A 909 -8.10 7.41 -32.04
C CYS A 909 -8.16 6.49 -30.82
N ALA A 910 -8.52 5.22 -31.00
CA ALA A 910 -8.61 4.26 -29.90
C ALA A 910 -7.25 3.98 -29.24
N TRP A 911 -6.16 3.97 -30.00
CA TRP A 911 -4.82 3.85 -29.41
C TRP A 911 -4.49 5.04 -28.50
N ILE A 912 -4.77 6.27 -28.96
CA ILE A 912 -4.62 7.48 -28.15
C ILE A 912 -5.49 7.40 -26.89
N ASP A 913 -6.75 6.99 -27.04
CA ASP A 913 -7.75 6.94 -25.97
C ASP A 913 -7.47 5.84 -24.92
N CYS A 914 -6.76 4.78 -25.33
CA CYS A 914 -6.16 3.79 -24.43
C CYS A 914 -4.88 4.30 -23.73
N ASN A 915 -4.60 5.60 -23.79
CA ASN A 915 -3.41 6.27 -23.25
C ASN A 915 -2.11 5.93 -24.00
N ALA A 916 -2.21 5.70 -25.31
CA ALA A 916 -1.09 5.48 -26.23
C ALA A 916 -0.09 4.41 -25.76
N PRO A 917 -0.51 3.15 -25.48
CA PRO A 917 0.40 2.09 -25.07
C PRO A 917 1.34 1.70 -26.22
N GLY A 918 2.62 1.48 -25.91
CA GLY A 918 3.57 0.87 -26.82
C GLY A 918 3.43 -0.65 -26.86
N LEU A 919 3.21 -1.25 -25.69
CA LEU A 919 3.13 -2.69 -25.40
C LEU A 919 1.67 -3.12 -25.21
N GLY A 920 1.29 -4.28 -25.76
CA GLY A 920 -0.05 -4.86 -25.61
C GLY A 920 -0.12 -6.01 -24.60
N ASP A 921 1.01 -6.59 -24.23
CA ASP A 921 1.13 -7.70 -23.27
C ASP A 921 2.37 -7.54 -22.37
N TYR A 922 2.51 -8.40 -21.38
CA TYR A 922 3.66 -8.39 -20.47
C TYR A 922 4.81 -9.32 -20.95
N GLU A 923 4.68 -10.01 -22.09
CA GLU A 923 5.65 -11.02 -22.55
C GLU A 923 6.85 -10.38 -23.24
N VAL A 924 7.82 -9.90 -22.46
CA VAL A 924 9.01 -9.17 -22.93
C VAL A 924 9.76 -9.89 -24.08
N ALA A 925 9.94 -11.21 -24.00
CA ALA A 925 10.66 -11.99 -25.01
C ALA A 925 9.91 -12.09 -26.37
N SER A 926 8.58 -11.95 -26.34
CA SER A 926 7.75 -12.00 -27.54
C SER A 926 8.03 -10.78 -28.44
N TYR A 927 8.33 -9.61 -27.85
CA TYR A 927 8.54 -8.37 -28.60
C TYR A 927 9.74 -8.41 -29.54
N ALA A 928 10.91 -8.86 -29.07
CA ALA A 928 12.10 -8.99 -29.92
C ALA A 928 11.88 -9.97 -31.09
N THR A 929 11.03 -10.97 -30.90
CA THR A 929 10.72 -11.99 -31.91
C THR A 929 9.70 -11.46 -32.93
N ARG A 930 8.64 -10.78 -32.47
CA ARG A 930 7.62 -10.16 -33.31
C ARG A 930 8.20 -9.02 -34.16
N ASP A 931 9.09 -8.21 -33.58
CA ASP A 931 9.81 -7.13 -34.27
C ASP A 931 10.64 -7.67 -35.45
N ARG A 932 11.49 -8.69 -35.19
CA ARG A 932 12.27 -9.35 -36.26
C ARG A 932 11.39 -9.97 -37.35
N ARG A 933 10.29 -10.62 -36.96
CA ARG A 933 9.36 -11.23 -37.91
C ARG A 933 8.71 -10.16 -38.80
N ARG A 934 8.29 -9.03 -38.24
CA ARG A 934 7.73 -7.91 -39.01
C ARG A 934 8.74 -7.27 -39.94
N GLN A 935 9.97 -7.05 -39.47
CA GLN A 935 11.06 -6.56 -40.32
C GLN A 935 11.30 -7.49 -41.52
N ALA A 936 11.22 -8.82 -41.31
CA ALA A 936 11.31 -9.81 -42.37
C ALA A 936 10.10 -9.79 -43.34
N GLU A 937 8.86 -9.79 -42.82
CA GLU A 937 7.64 -9.72 -43.64
C GLU A 937 7.60 -8.44 -44.49
N ARG A 938 8.07 -7.32 -43.95
CA ARG A 938 8.21 -6.04 -44.64
C ARG A 938 9.30 -6.07 -45.71
N ALA A 939 10.46 -6.68 -45.43
CA ALA A 939 11.50 -6.87 -46.43
C ALA A 939 10.96 -7.64 -47.64
N THR A 940 10.16 -8.69 -47.40
CA THR A 940 9.49 -9.46 -48.46
C THR A 940 8.44 -8.65 -49.23
N LEU A 941 7.67 -7.78 -48.56
CA LEU A 941 6.71 -6.89 -49.24
C LEU A 941 7.41 -5.81 -50.09
N ILE A 942 8.52 -5.27 -49.62
CA ILE A 942 9.35 -4.31 -50.37
C ILE A 942 9.99 -5.02 -51.59
N GLU A 943 10.53 -6.23 -51.41
CA GLU A 943 11.06 -7.06 -52.49
C GLU A 943 9.97 -7.38 -53.52
N ALA A 944 8.79 -7.84 -53.10
CA ALA A 944 7.68 -8.16 -54.00
C ALA A 944 7.20 -6.93 -54.79
N ARG A 945 7.21 -5.75 -54.17
CA ARG A 945 6.87 -4.49 -54.85
C ARG A 945 7.95 -4.11 -55.88
N GLY A 946 9.23 -4.29 -55.53
CA GLY A 946 10.39 -4.11 -56.42
C GLY A 946 10.37 -5.08 -57.62
N ASP A 947 10.15 -6.36 -57.39
CA ASP A 947 10.01 -7.39 -58.43
C ASP A 947 8.86 -7.07 -59.38
N SER A 948 7.72 -6.58 -58.88
CA SER A 948 6.60 -6.19 -59.74
C SER A 948 6.92 -5.02 -60.69
N ILE A 949 7.82 -4.13 -60.26
CA ILE A 949 8.28 -2.98 -61.06
C ILE A 949 9.31 -3.46 -62.09
N GLU A 950 10.26 -4.30 -61.69
CA GLU A 950 11.29 -4.86 -62.57
C GLU A 950 10.67 -5.75 -63.67
N VAL A 951 9.66 -6.56 -63.31
CA VAL A 951 8.91 -7.42 -64.26
C VAL A 951 8.16 -6.58 -65.29
N ARG A 952 7.46 -5.52 -64.87
CA ARG A 952 6.74 -4.61 -65.80
C ARG A 952 7.69 -3.84 -66.70
N ARG A 953 8.79 -3.33 -66.15
CA ARG A 953 9.86 -2.66 -66.89
C ARG A 953 10.48 -3.58 -67.96
N ARG A 954 10.69 -4.85 -67.63
CA ARG A 954 11.26 -5.86 -68.54
C ARG A 954 10.29 -6.22 -69.66
N ALA A 955 9.02 -6.47 -69.34
CA ALA A 955 7.99 -6.76 -70.33
C ALA A 955 7.82 -5.61 -71.35
N LEU A 956 7.90 -4.36 -70.89
CA LEU A 956 7.90 -3.18 -71.75
C LEU A 956 9.14 -3.09 -72.65
N ALA A 957 10.33 -3.35 -72.10
CA ALA A 957 11.57 -3.32 -72.87
C ALA A 957 11.62 -4.42 -73.96
N GLU A 958 11.02 -5.58 -73.69
CA GLU A 958 10.93 -6.72 -74.61
C GLU A 958 9.90 -6.50 -75.74
N GLY A 959 8.90 -5.63 -75.53
CA GLY A 959 7.88 -5.28 -76.51
C GLY A 959 8.26 -4.16 -77.49
N LEU A 960 9.45 -3.56 -77.35
CA LEU A 960 9.87 -2.43 -78.20
C LEU A 960 10.28 -2.88 -79.62
N PRO A 961 10.02 -2.06 -80.66
CA PRO A 961 10.46 -2.34 -82.02
C PRO A 961 11.99 -2.47 -82.14
N PRO A 962 12.51 -3.21 -83.15
CA PRO A 962 13.94 -3.40 -83.32
C PRO A 962 14.70 -2.09 -83.51
N GLY A 963 15.63 -1.81 -82.59
CA GLY A 963 16.48 -0.61 -82.60
C GLY A 963 16.12 0.45 -81.55
N GLU A 964 14.98 0.31 -80.88
CA GLU A 964 14.58 1.20 -79.79
C GLU A 964 15.01 0.68 -78.42
N ARG A 965 15.24 1.59 -77.47
CA ARG A 965 15.65 1.28 -76.10
C ARG A 965 14.85 2.10 -75.11
N LEU A 966 14.33 1.43 -74.08
CA LEU A 966 13.67 2.09 -72.95
C LEU A 966 14.69 2.96 -72.18
N LEU A 967 14.50 4.28 -72.21
CA LEU A 967 15.41 5.26 -71.59
C LEU A 967 15.01 5.61 -70.15
N CYS A 968 13.71 5.73 -69.85
CA CYS A 968 13.18 5.90 -68.51
C CYS A 968 11.84 5.17 -68.38
N TYR A 969 11.45 4.81 -67.16
CA TYR A 969 10.15 4.22 -66.82
C TYR A 969 9.66 4.89 -65.55
N LEU A 970 8.46 5.48 -65.61
CA LEU A 970 7.83 6.17 -64.49
C LEU A 970 6.46 5.53 -64.23
N ASP A 971 6.34 4.78 -63.13
CA ASP A 971 5.08 4.14 -62.72
C ASP A 971 4.25 5.15 -61.91
N CYS A 972 3.34 5.85 -62.59
CA CYS A 972 2.56 6.95 -62.01
C CYS A 972 1.23 6.47 -61.40
N GLY A 973 1.07 5.15 -61.20
CA GLY A 973 -0.17 4.43 -60.91
C GLY A 973 -1.35 5.24 -60.38
N PRO A 974 -2.28 5.69 -61.23
CA PRO A 974 -3.59 6.05 -60.77
C PRO A 974 -4.38 4.75 -60.55
N ARG A 975 -4.91 4.57 -59.33
CA ARG A 975 -6.09 3.73 -59.12
C ARG A 975 -7.29 4.65 -59.20
N LEU A 976 -8.17 4.42 -60.17
CA LEU A 976 -9.50 5.03 -60.17
C LEU A 976 -10.37 4.34 -59.10
N GLU A 977 -11.34 5.07 -58.54
CA GLU A 977 -12.15 4.68 -57.38
C GLU A 977 -12.94 3.36 -57.55
N ASP A 978 -13.08 2.84 -58.77
CA ASP A 978 -13.80 1.60 -59.08
C ASP A 978 -12.91 0.36 -59.29
N GLY A 979 -11.59 0.52 -59.21
CA GLY A 979 -10.63 -0.59 -59.33
C GLY A 979 -10.50 -1.18 -60.74
N GLN A 980 -11.00 -0.53 -61.79
CA GLN A 980 -10.70 -0.92 -63.17
C GLN A 980 -9.46 -0.19 -63.71
N ALA A 981 -8.72 -0.88 -64.59
CA ALA A 981 -7.57 -0.33 -65.28
C ALA A 981 -8.04 0.13 -66.67
N ASP A 982 -8.33 1.42 -66.83
CA ASP A 982 -8.49 2.05 -68.14
C ASP A 982 -7.19 2.77 -68.56
N GLU A 983 -6.99 2.89 -69.89
CA GLU A 983 -5.83 3.59 -70.47
C GLU A 983 -5.91 5.09 -70.19
N VAL A 984 -4.96 5.61 -69.40
CA VAL A 984 -4.74 7.06 -69.24
C VAL A 984 -3.86 7.56 -70.37
N LEU A 985 -4.33 8.56 -71.12
CA LEU A 985 -3.58 9.09 -72.27
C LEU A 985 -2.81 10.35 -71.85
N ILE A 986 -1.50 10.23 -71.71
CA ILE A 986 -0.63 11.35 -71.33
C ILE A 986 -0.23 12.13 -72.60
N ARG A 987 -0.52 13.43 -72.66
CA ARG A 987 -0.09 14.32 -73.75
C ARG A 987 0.86 15.40 -73.26
N GLU A 988 1.90 15.65 -74.05
CA GLU A 988 2.84 16.77 -73.90
C GLU A 988 2.16 18.05 -74.39
N VAL A 989 2.04 19.07 -73.53
CA VAL A 989 1.23 20.27 -73.81
C VAL A 989 2.05 21.38 -74.48
N ALA A 990 3.38 21.40 -74.29
CA ALA A 990 4.26 22.36 -74.96
C ALA A 990 5.68 21.80 -75.16
N GLY A 991 6.14 21.76 -76.41
CA GLY A 991 7.43 21.17 -76.78
C GLY A 991 8.62 22.09 -76.49
N PHE A 992 9.43 21.70 -75.51
CA PHE A 992 10.88 21.95 -75.52
C PHE A 992 11.63 20.75 -74.91
N PRO A 993 12.75 20.31 -75.52
CA PRO A 993 13.51 19.18 -74.99
C PRO A 993 14.21 19.55 -73.67
N TYR A 994 13.78 18.93 -72.58
CA TYR A 994 14.47 18.97 -71.29
C TYR A 994 15.81 18.21 -71.38
N ARG A 995 16.92 18.85 -70.98
CA ARG A 995 18.24 18.20 -70.85
C ARG A 995 18.58 18.01 -69.39
N TYR A 996 18.68 16.74 -68.98
CA TYR A 996 19.08 16.36 -67.63
C TYR A 996 20.59 16.61 -67.43
N GLY A 997 20.93 17.48 -66.46
CA GLY A 997 22.25 17.58 -65.85
C GLY A 997 23.22 18.62 -66.47
N ALA A 998 23.39 19.75 -65.79
CA ALA A 998 24.67 20.43 -65.51
C ALA A 998 24.43 21.82 -64.88
N GLY A 999 24.28 21.90 -63.54
CA GLY A 999 24.28 23.16 -62.81
C GLY A 999 23.51 23.10 -61.48
N PRO A 1000 23.96 23.80 -60.41
CA PRO A 1000 23.43 23.65 -59.06
C PRO A 1000 22.14 24.46 -58.74
N ASP A 1001 21.54 25.16 -59.71
CA ASP A 1001 20.31 25.93 -59.49
C ASP A 1001 19.29 25.66 -60.60
N VAL A 1002 18.32 24.76 -60.37
CA VAL A 1002 17.07 24.71 -61.15
C VAL A 1002 15.91 24.31 -60.23
N THR A 1003 15.02 25.26 -59.96
CA THR A 1003 13.85 25.19 -59.06
C THR A 1003 12.53 25.33 -59.83
N GLU A 1004 12.36 24.65 -60.97
CA GLU A 1004 11.05 24.62 -61.65
C GLU A 1004 10.53 23.19 -61.92
N PRO A 1005 9.22 22.93 -61.72
CA PRO A 1005 8.67 21.60 -61.83
C PRO A 1005 8.25 21.24 -63.25
N TRP A 1006 8.83 20.17 -63.78
CA TRP A 1006 8.54 19.61 -65.12
C TRP A 1006 7.11 19.05 -65.29
N TYR A 1007 6.30 19.00 -64.23
CA TYR A 1007 4.95 18.42 -64.28
C TYR A 1007 3.88 19.38 -64.79
N ASP A 1008 4.18 20.67 -64.88
CA ASP A 1008 3.24 21.68 -65.40
C ASP A 1008 3.04 21.58 -66.94
N ASP A 1009 3.87 20.79 -67.63
CA ASP A 1009 3.85 20.59 -69.09
C ASP A 1009 3.12 19.30 -69.55
N LEU A 1010 2.53 18.55 -68.62
CA LEU A 1010 1.81 17.29 -68.89
C LEU A 1010 0.31 17.44 -68.60
N SER A 1011 -0.53 17.06 -69.56
CA SER A 1011 -1.97 16.90 -69.32
C SER A 1011 -2.34 15.42 -69.27
N PHE A 1012 -3.20 15.07 -68.32
CA PHE A 1012 -3.76 13.74 -68.15
C PHE A 1012 -5.24 13.79 -68.57
N GLU A 1013 -5.62 13.09 -69.65
CA GLU A 1013 -7.02 12.86 -70.06
C GLU A 1013 -7.45 11.42 -69.76
#